data_AF-B8DIP9-F1
#
_entry.id   AF-B8DIP9-F1
#
_cell.length_a   1.000
_cell.length_b   1.000
_cell.length_c   1.000
_cell.angle_alpha   90.00
_cell.angle_beta   90.00
_cell.angle_gamma   90.00
#
_symmetry.space_group_name_H-M   'P 1'
#
loop_
_entity.id
_entity.type
_entity.pdbx_description
1 polymer ?
#
loop_
_entity_poly.entity_id
_entity_poly.type
_entity_poly.pdbx_seq_one_letter_code
_entity_poly.pdbx_strand_id
1 'polypeptide(L)'
;MVGDLQVLGRMHASLEAIGNEHVGAQGDDVVASTRGAFGRAVNWMRSAFGGAGERANRGVVGNLVAQLRAAHVSDAALDVAQRLLSAQAAPGKPLSGRVAAQVLDTVIKWTSEEQAQSANLDINITGLQDRLAGEFDTIFTQRYTRFGMGDVAPAAEDRGAIMDAFRTKCRQWGERHGMHAPGIAEAREMLGDACRMRGLARLDASLAARLEEVGGHATPDAPLCQRLRTAMQARGMEFDFAPADLDKLHSRLKAKFETSFKIVNTHPPTAEEAVAAADKVVGAFLDSLQVIDDAPLSAEQKAAARTMVLSAPFTINTAMAQALCECLPQVSQAVGQLVAGGQNAQAIATTLRAITNATAQAVEIPNGDPMRPALRPGLEGADEVTAVRAFAIGAGLQLAGATTREGAQALLDGFSQIGSEFQACRFALAQSDPGDRRRANDTEAAVHVLDTLIRTAGVRGVDRSLLLEMPGVGQLNMAQVRAAIPANVHGVGRMETQPQVDTALLGQQVAAEMTKEAARHGNSLPIANVSQEFQQHYLSKFGADFLKDFFRNGIMLDGHQYGATGTQDPAAMAQALRDFADAFPSIDMAADISRSLHQGVVPMVLTGLSSQPGAQGMTMAVLTGQGTRLAEGNRISLATRQDGSYTATVAINMQYGEFDPEGLPAPGMGMCVELQMSMRAGEGNVTVQPGDCDVVFSQNQWGR
;
A
#
# COMPACT_ATOMS: atom_id res chain seq x y z
N MET A 1 31.80 21.19 -7.58
CA MET A 1 33.18 20.83 -7.22
C MET A 1 34.00 20.93 -8.49
N VAL A 2 35.17 21.52 -8.39
CA VAL A 2 35.96 22.05 -9.50
C VAL A 2 37.01 21.00 -9.90
N GLY A 3 37.14 20.70 -11.20
CA GLY A 3 37.94 19.56 -11.68
C GLY A 3 39.40 19.56 -11.22
N ASP A 4 39.92 18.37 -10.90
CA ASP A 4 41.30 18.17 -10.45
C ASP A 4 42.27 18.25 -11.65
N LEU A 5 42.84 19.44 -11.86
CA LEU A 5 43.78 19.70 -12.95
C LEU A 5 45.05 18.81 -12.89
N GLN A 6 45.44 18.31 -11.72
CA GLN A 6 46.59 17.40 -11.61
C GLN A 6 46.24 15.99 -12.09
N VAL A 7 45.01 15.53 -11.82
CA VAL A 7 44.49 14.27 -12.36
C VAL A 7 44.31 14.39 -13.87
N LEU A 8 43.69 15.48 -14.35
CA LEU A 8 43.50 15.71 -15.78
C LEU A 8 44.83 15.84 -16.53
N GLY A 9 45.82 16.52 -15.95
CA GLY A 9 47.17 16.62 -16.53
C GLY A 9 47.88 15.26 -16.63
N ARG A 10 47.71 14.37 -15.64
CA ARG A 10 48.25 13.00 -15.70
C ARG A 10 47.55 12.13 -16.74
N MET A 11 46.22 12.24 -16.84
CA MET A 11 45.45 11.56 -17.88
C MET A 11 45.88 12.00 -19.28
N HIS A 12 46.11 13.31 -19.47
CA HIS A 12 46.60 13.87 -20.72
C HIS A 12 47.97 13.33 -21.10
N ALA A 13 48.92 13.35 -20.17
CA ALA A 13 50.25 12.79 -20.38
C ALA A 13 50.22 11.28 -20.74
N SER A 14 49.31 10.51 -20.12
CA SER A 14 49.12 9.09 -20.43
C SER A 14 48.59 8.87 -21.86
N LEU A 15 47.62 9.68 -22.28
CA LEU A 15 47.05 9.63 -23.63
C LEU A 15 48.05 10.09 -24.70
N GLU A 16 48.86 11.11 -24.41
CA GLU A 16 49.97 11.51 -25.28
C GLU A 16 51.00 10.39 -25.43
N ALA A 17 51.31 9.66 -24.35
CA ALA A 17 52.23 8.52 -24.40
C ALA A 17 51.72 7.37 -25.29
N ILE A 18 50.40 7.17 -25.39
CA ILE A 18 49.78 6.23 -26.35
C ILE A 18 49.95 6.75 -27.80
N GLY A 19 49.94 8.06 -28.00
CA GLY A 19 50.24 8.69 -29.28
C GLY A 19 49.28 8.28 -30.40
N ASN A 20 49.82 7.76 -31.50
CA ASN A 20 49.01 7.36 -32.67
C ASN A 20 48.37 5.96 -32.55
N GLU A 21 48.58 5.26 -31.42
CA GLU A 21 47.98 3.94 -31.18
C GLU A 21 46.52 4.06 -30.74
N HIS A 22 45.74 3.00 -30.96
CA HIS A 22 44.33 2.97 -30.56
C HIS A 22 44.19 2.84 -29.05
N VAL A 23 43.35 3.68 -28.47
CA VAL A 23 43.02 3.66 -27.05
C VAL A 23 42.16 2.45 -26.75
N GLY A 24 42.58 1.65 -25.77
CA GLY A 24 41.80 0.59 -25.16
C GLY A 24 41.60 0.83 -23.66
N ALA A 25 40.67 0.10 -23.07
CA ALA A 25 40.44 0.08 -21.64
C ALA A 25 40.82 -1.28 -21.05
N GLN A 26 41.62 -1.27 -19.99
CA GLN A 26 41.95 -2.46 -19.21
C GLN A 26 41.66 -2.15 -17.73
N GLY A 27 40.49 -2.57 -17.26
CA GLY A 27 39.97 -2.10 -15.96
C GLY A 27 39.77 -0.58 -15.99
N ASP A 28 40.30 0.10 -14.98
CA ASP A 28 40.26 1.57 -14.87
C ASP A 28 41.39 2.27 -15.64
N ASP A 29 42.35 1.53 -16.21
CA ASP A 29 43.49 2.10 -16.92
C ASP A 29 43.25 2.25 -18.43
N VAL A 30 43.74 3.37 -18.97
CA VAL A 30 43.76 3.64 -20.41
C VAL A 30 45.08 3.13 -20.99
N VAL A 31 45.01 2.17 -21.92
CA VAL A 31 46.19 1.48 -22.47
C VAL A 31 46.17 1.45 -23.99
N ALA A 32 47.32 1.26 -24.61
CA ALA A 32 47.39 1.01 -26.05
C ALA A 32 46.85 -0.39 -26.39
N SER A 33 45.81 -0.45 -27.23
CA SER A 33 45.13 -1.70 -27.61
C SER A 33 45.74 -2.42 -28.82
N THR A 34 46.66 -1.78 -29.55
CA THR A 34 47.29 -2.37 -30.75
C THR A 34 48.73 -1.93 -30.92
N ARG A 35 49.66 -2.88 -31.10
CA ARG A 35 51.05 -2.62 -31.49
C ARG A 35 51.23 -2.90 -32.98
N GLY A 36 51.57 -1.86 -33.76
CA GLY A 36 51.97 -1.97 -35.17
C GLY A 36 50.91 -1.60 -36.23
N ALA A 37 51.39 -1.10 -37.39
CA ALA A 37 50.56 -0.54 -38.48
C ALA A 37 49.58 -1.54 -39.13
N PHE A 38 49.97 -2.81 -39.20
CA PHE A 38 49.17 -3.87 -39.81
C PHE A 38 47.99 -4.30 -38.93
N GLY A 39 48.18 -4.35 -37.61
CA GLY A 39 47.11 -4.65 -36.65
C GLY A 39 46.04 -3.54 -36.58
N ARG A 40 46.44 -2.28 -36.79
CA ARG A 40 45.53 -1.12 -36.84
C ARG A 40 44.54 -1.20 -38.01
N ALA A 41 45.00 -1.62 -39.19
CA ALA A 41 44.16 -1.75 -40.37
C ALA A 41 43.17 -2.92 -40.27
N VAL A 42 43.61 -4.07 -39.74
CA VAL A 42 42.77 -5.28 -39.60
C VAL A 42 41.66 -5.09 -38.56
N ASN A 43 41.94 -4.44 -37.42
CA ASN A 43 40.91 -4.16 -36.42
C ASN A 43 39.91 -3.08 -36.86
N TRP A 44 40.36 -2.06 -37.61
CA TRP A 44 39.44 -1.08 -38.22
C TRP A 44 38.52 -1.72 -39.27
N MET A 45 39.02 -2.63 -40.10
CA MET A 45 38.19 -3.37 -41.05
C MET A 45 37.18 -4.30 -40.33
N ARG A 46 37.56 -4.99 -39.25
CA ARG A 46 36.60 -5.75 -38.43
C ARG A 46 35.56 -4.88 -37.73
N SER A 47 35.91 -3.65 -37.35
CA SER A 47 35.03 -2.72 -36.62
C SER A 47 34.00 -2.06 -37.55
N ALA A 48 34.40 -1.71 -38.78
CA ALA A 48 33.58 -1.03 -39.78
C ALA A 48 32.52 -1.93 -40.45
N PHE A 49 32.73 -3.25 -40.49
CA PHE A 49 31.86 -4.19 -41.23
C PHE A 49 31.07 -5.19 -40.33
N GLY A 50 31.18 -5.12 -39.00
CA GLY A 50 30.62 -6.12 -38.09
C GLY A 50 29.84 -5.62 -36.86
N GLY A 51 29.58 -4.32 -36.71
CA GLY A 51 28.81 -3.74 -35.57
C GLY A 51 29.43 -3.89 -34.16
N ALA A 52 30.52 -4.66 -34.02
CA ALA A 52 31.28 -4.80 -32.77
C ALA A 52 32.17 -3.57 -32.49
N GLY A 53 32.57 -2.84 -33.54
CA GLY A 53 33.40 -1.64 -33.46
C GLY A 53 32.77 -0.47 -32.73
N GLU A 54 31.51 -0.19 -33.04
CA GLU A 54 30.73 0.86 -32.39
C GLU A 54 30.48 0.58 -30.90
N ARG A 55 30.34 -0.69 -30.52
CA ARG A 55 30.20 -1.10 -29.11
C ARG A 55 31.51 -0.92 -28.35
N ALA A 56 32.64 -1.33 -28.93
CA ALA A 56 33.96 -1.13 -28.34
C ALA A 56 34.31 0.37 -28.20
N ASN A 57 34.05 1.17 -29.23
CA ASN A 57 34.23 2.62 -29.19
C ASN A 57 33.34 3.29 -28.13
N ARG A 58 32.07 2.88 -28.03
CA ARG A 58 31.18 3.36 -26.96
C ARG A 58 31.71 3.01 -25.57
N GLY A 59 32.30 1.83 -25.39
CA GLY A 59 32.95 1.44 -24.14
C GLY A 59 34.16 2.33 -23.79
N VAL A 60 35.04 2.59 -24.76
CA VAL A 60 36.22 3.47 -24.54
C VAL A 60 35.80 4.92 -24.25
N VAL A 61 34.85 5.46 -25.02
CA VAL A 61 34.30 6.81 -24.77
C VAL A 61 33.63 6.88 -23.40
N GLY A 62 32.83 5.86 -23.05
CA GLY A 62 32.18 5.76 -21.74
C GLY A 62 33.18 5.75 -20.58
N ASN A 63 34.27 4.98 -20.71
CA ASN A 63 35.31 4.91 -19.67
C ASN A 63 36.09 6.22 -19.55
N LEU A 64 36.44 6.88 -20.65
CA LEU A 64 37.10 8.19 -20.61
C LEU A 64 36.20 9.26 -19.98
N VAL A 65 34.91 9.28 -20.31
CA VAL A 65 33.93 10.20 -19.68
C VAL A 65 33.75 9.86 -18.19
N ALA A 66 33.77 8.59 -17.82
CA ALA A 66 33.70 8.17 -16.42
C ALA A 66 34.93 8.62 -15.61
N GLN A 67 36.13 8.53 -16.20
CA GLN A 67 37.35 9.03 -15.56
C GLN A 67 37.35 10.57 -15.45
N LEU A 68 36.87 11.28 -16.46
CA LEU A 68 36.67 12.73 -16.38
C LEU A 68 35.68 13.11 -15.26
N ARG A 69 34.60 12.34 -15.11
CA ARG A 69 33.65 12.50 -14.01
C ARG A 69 34.28 12.23 -12.65
N ALA A 70 35.13 11.20 -12.55
CA ALA A 70 35.90 10.90 -11.35
C ALA A 70 36.92 12.00 -11.00
N ALA A 71 37.41 12.73 -12.01
CA ALA A 71 38.24 13.93 -11.84
C ALA A 71 37.42 15.20 -11.51
N HIS A 72 36.12 15.06 -11.20
CA HIS A 72 35.20 16.15 -10.84
C HIS A 72 35.03 17.24 -11.90
N VAL A 73 35.11 16.88 -13.19
CA VAL A 73 34.77 17.78 -14.29
C VAL A 73 33.25 18.04 -14.33
N SER A 74 32.84 19.27 -14.65
CA SER A 74 31.43 19.67 -14.72
C SER A 74 30.67 18.95 -15.83
N ASP A 75 29.36 18.75 -15.66
CA ASP A 75 28.54 18.02 -16.63
C ASP A 75 28.52 18.69 -18.02
N ALA A 76 28.62 20.01 -18.09
CA ALA A 76 28.72 20.74 -19.37
C ALA A 76 30.02 20.43 -20.12
N ALA A 77 31.14 20.37 -19.40
CA ALA A 77 32.43 19.98 -19.97
C ALA A 77 32.48 18.48 -20.29
N LEU A 78 31.82 17.62 -19.50
CA LEU A 78 31.64 16.20 -19.79
C LEU A 78 30.81 15.97 -21.05
N ASP A 79 29.73 16.73 -21.25
CA ASP A 79 28.89 16.66 -22.44
C ASP A 79 29.68 17.01 -23.70
N VAL A 80 30.51 18.04 -23.64
CA VAL A 80 31.37 18.39 -24.77
C VAL A 80 32.49 17.38 -24.96
N ALA A 81 33.09 16.87 -23.90
CA ALA A 81 34.05 15.77 -24.01
C ALA A 81 33.41 14.57 -24.70
N GLN A 82 32.20 14.18 -24.26
CA GLN A 82 31.44 13.08 -24.84
C GLN A 82 31.08 13.33 -26.30
N ARG A 83 30.63 14.54 -26.66
CA ARG A 83 30.33 14.92 -28.05
C ARG A 83 31.58 14.88 -28.93
N LEU A 84 32.69 15.46 -28.47
CA LEU A 84 33.94 15.49 -29.23
C LEU A 84 34.53 14.09 -29.40
N LEU A 85 34.57 13.28 -28.33
CA LEU A 85 35.04 11.89 -28.39
C LEU A 85 34.15 11.04 -29.30
N SER A 86 32.82 11.19 -29.18
CA SER A 86 31.86 10.43 -30.02
C SER A 86 31.94 10.83 -31.48
N ALA A 87 32.11 12.12 -31.78
CA ALA A 87 32.28 12.62 -33.16
C ALA A 87 33.55 12.05 -33.82
N GLN A 88 34.64 11.93 -33.05
CA GLN A 88 35.89 11.33 -33.55
C GLN A 88 35.81 9.80 -33.72
N ALA A 89 34.88 9.15 -33.02
CA ALA A 89 34.64 7.71 -33.10
C ALA A 89 33.52 7.29 -34.10
N ALA A 90 32.77 8.25 -34.67
CA ALA A 90 31.64 8.04 -35.57
C ALA A 90 32.08 7.85 -37.03
N PRO A 91 32.70 6.69 -37.35
CA PRO A 91 32.08 5.63 -38.15
C PRO A 91 32.67 4.24 -37.78
N GLY A 92 32.72 3.93 -36.48
CA GLY A 92 33.41 2.73 -35.98
C GLY A 92 34.95 2.85 -36.01
N LYS A 93 35.47 4.07 -36.25
CA LYS A 93 36.91 4.36 -36.24
C LYS A 93 37.44 4.36 -34.80
N PRO A 94 38.45 3.56 -34.47
CA PRO A 94 39.02 3.54 -33.13
C PRO A 94 39.68 4.89 -32.78
N LEU A 95 39.50 5.33 -31.54
CA LEU A 95 40.06 6.57 -31.01
C LEU A 95 41.57 6.42 -30.80
N SER A 96 42.37 7.40 -31.22
CA SER A 96 43.82 7.41 -30.95
C SER A 96 44.16 8.19 -29.68
N GLY A 97 45.27 7.84 -29.02
CA GLY A 97 45.74 8.55 -27.82
C GLY A 97 45.88 10.05 -28.03
N ARG A 98 46.43 10.46 -29.18
CA ARG A 98 46.60 11.86 -29.57
C ARG A 98 45.26 12.61 -29.70
N VAL A 99 44.25 11.98 -30.31
CA VAL A 99 42.92 12.59 -30.45
C VAL A 99 42.23 12.70 -29.09
N ALA A 100 42.37 11.68 -28.24
CA ALA A 100 41.88 11.71 -26.87
C ALA A 100 42.53 12.84 -26.05
N ALA A 101 43.85 13.00 -26.16
CA ALA A 101 44.62 14.06 -25.50
C ALA A 101 44.17 15.46 -25.95
N GLN A 102 43.90 15.66 -27.24
CA GLN A 102 43.37 16.94 -27.77
C GLN A 102 41.98 17.29 -27.23
N VAL A 103 41.10 16.30 -27.05
CA VAL A 103 39.81 16.53 -26.40
C VAL A 103 40.03 16.88 -24.93
N LEU A 104 40.96 16.21 -24.26
CA LEU A 104 41.29 16.48 -22.88
C LEU A 104 41.92 17.87 -22.68
N ASP A 105 42.74 18.37 -23.61
CA ASP A 105 43.23 19.76 -23.60
C ASP A 105 42.09 20.78 -23.64
N THR A 106 41.05 20.48 -24.39
CA THR A 106 39.85 21.32 -24.50
C THR A 106 39.08 21.32 -23.19
N VAL A 107 38.94 20.15 -22.56
CA VAL A 107 38.32 19.99 -21.23
C VAL A 107 39.15 20.70 -20.15
N ILE A 108 40.48 20.59 -20.16
CA ILE A 108 41.39 21.24 -19.22
C ILE A 108 41.27 22.76 -19.32
N LYS A 109 41.31 23.32 -20.54
CA LYS A 109 41.12 24.76 -20.77
C LYS A 109 39.78 25.23 -20.23
N TRP A 110 38.71 24.51 -20.54
CA TRP A 110 37.39 24.91 -20.07
C TRP A 110 37.25 24.79 -18.55
N THR A 111 37.81 23.73 -17.95
CA THR A 111 37.86 23.57 -16.49
C THR A 111 38.64 24.73 -15.84
N SER A 112 39.72 25.19 -16.47
CA SER A 112 40.48 26.36 -15.97
C SER A 112 39.73 27.69 -16.11
N GLU A 113 38.92 27.85 -17.16
CA GLU A 113 38.05 29.03 -17.32
C GLU A 113 36.90 29.02 -16.31
N GLU A 114 36.28 27.86 -16.08
CA GLU A 114 35.24 27.66 -15.06
C GLU A 114 35.80 27.90 -13.64
N GLN A 115 37.04 27.48 -13.38
CA GLN A 115 37.78 27.79 -12.17
C GLN A 115 37.94 29.30 -11.95
N ALA A 116 38.37 30.02 -12.97
CA ALA A 116 38.53 31.46 -12.92
C ALA A 116 37.18 32.17 -12.69
N GLN A 117 36.11 31.70 -13.34
CA GLN A 117 34.75 32.22 -13.14
C GLN A 117 34.23 31.96 -11.72
N SER A 118 34.41 30.74 -11.19
CA SER A 118 34.04 30.41 -9.81
C SER A 118 34.82 31.22 -8.79
N ALA A 119 36.12 31.42 -9.00
CA ALA A 119 36.93 32.26 -8.12
C ALA A 119 36.43 33.71 -8.13
N ASN A 120 36.08 34.24 -9.30
CA ASN A 120 35.51 35.58 -9.43
C ASN A 120 34.12 35.69 -8.77
N LEU A 121 33.27 34.66 -8.92
CA LEU A 121 32.00 34.56 -8.20
C LEU A 121 32.21 34.61 -6.68
N ASP A 122 33.11 33.78 -6.15
CA ASP A 122 33.41 33.73 -4.72
C ASP A 122 33.94 35.09 -4.20
N ILE A 123 34.82 35.76 -4.95
CA ILE A 123 35.30 37.13 -4.62
C ILE A 123 34.12 38.11 -4.56
N ASN A 124 33.21 38.06 -5.53
CA ASN A 124 32.05 38.94 -5.56
C ASN A 124 31.08 38.64 -4.42
N ILE A 125 30.88 37.37 -4.05
CA ILE A 125 30.05 36.99 -2.89
C ILE A 125 30.69 37.52 -1.60
N THR A 126 32.00 37.42 -1.43
CA THR A 126 32.71 38.04 -0.31
C THR A 126 32.49 39.55 -0.29
N GLY A 127 32.57 40.22 -1.43
CA GLY A 127 32.25 41.65 -1.55
C GLY A 127 30.80 41.98 -1.18
N LEU A 128 29.83 41.14 -1.54
CA LEU A 128 28.43 41.30 -1.12
C LEU A 128 28.26 41.11 0.38
N GLN A 129 28.96 40.13 0.97
CA GLN A 129 28.95 39.87 2.40
C GLN A 129 29.46 41.09 3.18
N ASP A 130 30.60 41.67 2.76
CA ASP A 130 31.17 42.86 3.40
C ASP A 130 30.22 44.06 3.31
N ARG A 131 29.56 44.25 2.16
CA ARG A 131 28.58 45.34 1.97
C ARG A 131 27.34 45.16 2.84
N LEU A 132 26.83 43.93 2.96
CA LEU A 132 25.64 43.63 3.75
C LEU A 132 25.94 43.47 5.25
N ALA A 133 27.20 43.34 5.65
CA ALA A 133 27.60 43.24 7.06
C ALA A 133 27.15 44.46 7.88
N GLY A 134 27.13 45.66 7.28
CA GLY A 134 26.64 46.89 7.91
C GLY A 134 25.11 46.97 8.04
N GLU A 135 24.37 46.21 7.24
CA GLU A 135 22.90 46.12 7.28
C GLU A 135 22.41 44.90 8.08
N PHE A 136 23.32 44.00 8.47
CA PHE A 136 23.01 42.72 9.07
C PHE A 136 22.09 42.85 10.28
N ASP A 137 22.43 43.70 11.24
CA ASP A 137 21.66 43.83 12.49
C ASP A 137 20.23 44.34 12.20
N THR A 138 20.08 45.26 11.24
CA THR A 138 18.76 45.73 10.79
C THR A 138 17.94 44.62 10.14
N ILE A 139 18.54 43.86 9.22
CA ILE A 139 17.87 42.75 8.52
C ILE A 139 17.52 41.63 9.50
N PHE A 140 18.43 41.30 10.41
CA PHE A 140 18.26 40.32 11.46
C PHE A 140 17.07 40.70 12.35
N THR A 141 17.09 41.91 12.92
CA THR A 141 16.02 42.40 13.79
C THR A 141 14.68 42.41 13.08
N GLN A 142 14.59 42.94 11.87
CA GLN A 142 13.34 42.95 11.08
C GLN A 142 12.74 41.55 10.89
N ARG A 143 13.57 40.53 10.67
CA ARG A 143 13.12 39.14 10.50
C ARG A 143 12.76 38.51 11.84
N TYR A 144 13.52 38.76 12.89
CA TYR A 144 13.27 38.23 14.23
C TYR A 144 12.04 38.86 14.90
N THR A 145 11.71 40.11 14.61
CA THR A 145 10.46 40.75 15.04
C THR A 145 9.23 39.98 14.56
N ARG A 146 9.28 39.35 13.38
CA ARG A 146 8.17 38.52 12.87
C ARG A 146 7.95 37.24 13.68
N PHE A 147 8.95 36.83 14.45
CA PHE A 147 8.89 35.70 15.38
C PHE A 147 8.75 36.19 16.83
N GLY A 148 8.35 37.44 17.08
CA GLY A 148 8.24 38.00 18.44
C GLY A 148 9.58 38.12 19.18
N MET A 149 10.72 38.05 18.48
CA MET A 149 12.08 38.07 19.06
C MET A 149 12.86 39.33 18.65
N GLY A 150 12.18 40.46 18.44
CA GLY A 150 12.81 41.68 17.92
C GLY A 150 13.81 42.34 18.88
N ASP A 151 13.77 41.98 20.16
CA ASP A 151 14.66 42.41 21.23
C ASP A 151 15.90 41.52 21.39
N VAL A 152 15.94 40.37 20.71
CA VAL A 152 17.07 39.44 20.74
C VAL A 152 18.21 40.00 19.90
N ALA A 153 19.37 40.19 20.51
CA ALA A 153 20.59 40.52 19.79
C ALA A 153 21.18 39.26 19.12
N PRO A 154 21.76 39.37 17.90
CA PRO A 154 22.43 38.26 17.24
C PRO A 154 23.68 37.85 18.02
N ALA A 155 23.74 36.59 18.46
CA ALA A 155 24.96 36.03 19.03
C ALA A 155 26.06 35.92 17.96
N ALA A 156 27.33 35.96 18.37
CA ALA A 156 28.46 35.83 17.42
C ALA A 156 28.39 34.53 16.59
N GLU A 157 27.98 33.43 17.22
CA GLU A 157 27.77 32.14 16.57
C GLU A 157 26.59 32.17 15.57
N ASP A 158 25.48 32.83 15.93
CA ASP A 158 24.33 33.01 15.03
C ASP A 158 24.73 33.82 13.80
N ARG A 159 25.54 34.87 13.99
CA ARG A 159 26.05 35.70 12.90
C ARG A 159 26.93 34.91 11.94
N GLY A 160 27.84 34.09 12.47
CA GLY A 160 28.68 33.19 11.65
C GLY A 160 27.81 32.22 10.84
N ALA A 161 26.91 31.49 11.50
CA ALA A 161 26.05 30.51 10.85
C ALA A 161 25.13 31.12 9.78
N ILE A 162 24.57 32.31 10.04
CA ILE A 162 23.73 33.01 9.07
C ILE A 162 24.55 33.47 7.86
N MET A 163 25.77 33.98 8.07
CA MET A 163 26.64 34.40 6.98
C MET A 163 27.11 33.23 6.12
N ASP A 164 27.40 32.09 6.72
CA ASP A 164 27.73 30.87 5.98
C ASP A 164 26.54 30.37 5.15
N ALA A 165 25.33 30.40 5.71
CA ALA A 165 24.11 30.06 4.99
C ALA A 165 23.81 31.05 3.85
N PHE A 166 24.02 32.35 4.07
CA PHE A 166 23.92 33.38 3.05
C PHE A 166 24.90 33.13 1.90
N ARG A 167 26.18 32.90 2.21
CA ARG A 167 27.21 32.60 1.21
C ARG A 167 26.86 31.36 0.38
N THR A 168 26.37 30.32 1.05
CA THR A 168 25.91 29.09 0.40
C THR A 168 24.78 29.37 -0.57
N LYS A 169 23.78 30.18 -0.19
CA LYS A 169 22.67 30.57 -1.06
C LYS A 169 23.12 31.40 -2.26
N CYS A 170 24.02 32.37 -2.06
CA CYS A 170 24.55 33.17 -3.17
C CYS A 170 25.33 32.30 -4.17
N ARG A 171 26.09 31.32 -3.68
CA ARG A 171 26.81 30.37 -4.54
C ARG A 171 25.85 29.53 -5.36
N GLN A 172 24.85 28.93 -4.70
CA GLN A 172 23.81 28.13 -5.37
C GLN A 172 23.01 28.95 -6.39
N TRP A 173 22.75 30.22 -6.10
CA TRP A 173 22.12 31.12 -7.06
C TRP A 173 23.02 31.35 -8.27
N GLY A 174 24.31 31.64 -8.05
CA GLY A 174 25.25 31.90 -9.13
C GLY A 174 25.45 30.70 -10.04
N GLU A 175 25.56 29.50 -9.46
CA GLU A 175 25.62 28.24 -10.22
C GLU A 175 24.40 28.05 -11.14
N ARG A 176 23.21 28.50 -10.71
CA ARG A 176 21.98 28.44 -11.53
C ARG A 176 21.89 29.55 -12.58
N HIS A 177 22.67 30.62 -12.45
CA HIS A 177 22.62 31.80 -13.32
C HIS A 177 23.94 32.03 -14.04
N GLY A 178 24.60 30.96 -14.49
CA GLY A 178 25.79 31.04 -15.35
C GLY A 178 27.04 31.57 -14.65
N MET A 179 27.22 31.23 -13.37
CA MET A 179 28.37 31.65 -12.55
C MET A 179 28.46 33.17 -12.32
N HIS A 180 27.32 33.86 -12.36
CA HIS A 180 27.20 35.27 -12.02
C HIS A 180 26.87 35.47 -10.55
N ALA A 181 27.38 36.54 -9.94
CA ALA A 181 27.02 36.90 -8.57
C ALA A 181 25.63 37.55 -8.54
N PRO A 182 24.80 37.30 -7.51
CA PRO A 182 23.51 37.94 -7.38
C PRO A 182 23.64 39.45 -7.22
N GLY A 183 22.61 40.18 -7.63
CA GLY A 183 22.50 41.61 -7.36
C GLY A 183 22.38 41.88 -5.86
N ILE A 184 22.68 43.11 -5.42
CA ILE A 184 22.63 43.49 -4.00
C ILE A 184 21.23 43.31 -3.38
N ALA A 185 20.16 43.50 -4.16
CA ALA A 185 18.78 43.30 -3.69
C ALA A 185 18.45 41.82 -3.46
N GLU A 186 18.86 40.95 -4.39
CA GLU A 186 18.69 39.50 -4.29
C GLU A 186 19.54 38.94 -3.13
N ALA A 187 20.78 39.42 -3.00
CA ALA A 187 21.65 39.07 -1.88
C ALA A 187 21.04 39.49 -0.52
N ARG A 188 20.45 40.70 -0.44
CA ARG A 188 19.74 41.16 0.76
C ARG A 188 18.55 40.24 1.10
N GLU A 189 17.80 39.79 0.10
CA GLU A 189 16.71 38.84 0.31
C GLU A 189 17.22 37.48 0.81
N MET A 190 18.29 36.94 0.19
CA MET A 190 18.92 35.69 0.61
C MET A 190 19.43 35.74 2.06
N LEU A 191 20.02 36.88 2.45
CA LEU A 191 20.43 37.13 3.84
C LEU A 191 19.21 37.19 4.77
N GLY A 192 18.16 37.90 4.36
CA GLY A 192 16.89 37.95 5.09
C GLY A 192 16.27 36.56 5.29
N ASP A 193 16.33 35.69 4.29
CA ASP A 193 15.87 34.31 4.41
C ASP A 193 16.79 33.44 5.27
N ALA A 194 18.10 33.68 5.27
CA ALA A 194 19.03 33.01 6.18
C ALA A 194 18.71 33.38 7.64
N CYS A 195 18.48 34.67 7.92
CA CYS A 195 17.97 35.13 9.23
C CYS A 195 16.62 34.49 9.57
N ARG A 196 15.69 34.40 8.60
CA ARG A 196 14.37 33.78 8.80
C ARG A 196 14.49 32.32 9.22
N MET A 197 15.32 31.53 8.54
CA MET A 197 15.52 30.11 8.85
C MET A 197 16.15 29.91 10.23
N ARG A 198 17.14 30.74 10.60
CA ARG A 198 17.75 30.68 11.94
C ARG A 198 16.76 31.08 13.04
N GLY A 199 15.94 32.11 12.80
CA GLY A 199 14.88 32.53 13.70
C GLY A 199 13.84 31.42 13.94
N LEU A 200 13.42 30.73 12.87
CA LEU A 200 12.50 29.59 12.98
C LEU A 200 13.10 28.44 13.80
N ALA A 201 14.36 28.09 13.55
CA ALA A 201 15.05 27.04 14.31
C ALA A 201 15.17 27.39 15.81
N ARG A 202 15.40 28.66 16.12
CA ARG A 202 15.44 29.15 17.51
C ARG A 202 14.06 29.13 18.17
N LEU A 203 13.01 29.49 17.43
CA LEU A 203 11.63 29.35 17.89
C LEU A 203 11.31 27.88 18.19
N ASP A 204 11.65 26.96 17.28
CA ASP A 204 11.42 25.53 17.47
C ASP A 204 12.16 24.97 18.69
N ALA A 205 13.41 25.38 18.92
CA ALA A 205 14.16 25.02 20.12
C ALA A 205 13.52 25.58 21.40
N SER A 206 13.05 26.83 21.36
CA SER A 206 12.35 27.43 22.51
C SER A 206 11.01 26.76 22.80
N LEU A 207 10.28 26.36 21.76
CA LEU A 207 9.03 25.62 21.90
C LEU A 207 9.27 24.25 22.53
N ALA A 208 10.28 23.51 22.06
CA ALA A 208 10.65 22.21 22.62
C ALA A 208 11.07 22.34 24.09
N ALA A 209 11.92 23.33 24.43
CA ALA A 209 12.34 23.55 25.81
C ALA A 209 11.15 23.87 26.74
N ARG A 210 10.28 24.80 26.34
CA ARG A 210 9.09 25.16 27.12
C ARG A 210 8.07 24.04 27.22
N LEU A 211 7.94 23.23 26.18
CA LEU A 211 7.10 22.04 26.21
C LEU A 211 7.61 21.04 27.24
N GLU A 212 8.91 20.75 27.28
CA GLU A 212 9.48 19.82 28.28
C GLU A 212 9.30 20.33 29.72
N GLU A 213 9.44 21.65 29.95
CA GLU A 213 9.22 22.27 31.27
C GLU A 213 7.80 22.06 31.81
N VAL A 214 6.78 21.97 30.95
CA VAL A 214 5.38 21.83 31.37
C VAL A 214 4.77 20.46 31.09
N GLY A 215 5.36 19.72 30.15
CA GLY A 215 4.85 18.50 29.55
C GLY A 215 5.72 17.26 29.78
N GLY A 216 6.90 17.42 30.38
CA GLY A 216 7.77 16.29 30.71
C GLY A 216 7.06 15.27 31.62
N HIS A 217 7.28 13.99 31.35
CA HIS A 217 6.55 12.87 31.98
C HIS A 217 7.43 11.65 32.31
N ALA A 218 8.76 11.80 32.29
CA ALA A 218 9.71 10.70 32.50
C ALA A 218 9.65 10.08 33.92
N THR A 219 9.11 10.80 34.91
CA THR A 219 8.99 10.35 36.30
C THR A 219 7.60 10.67 36.86
N PRO A 220 7.14 9.97 37.93
CA PRO A 220 5.86 10.27 38.57
C PRO A 220 5.72 11.72 39.09
N ASP A 221 6.84 12.37 39.39
CA ASP A 221 6.89 13.77 39.84
C ASP A 221 7.19 14.77 38.72
N ALA A 222 7.18 14.33 37.47
CA ALA A 222 7.41 15.22 36.33
C ALA A 222 6.21 16.18 36.12
N PRO A 223 6.41 17.32 35.45
CA PRO A 223 5.41 18.39 35.33
C PRO A 223 4.04 17.92 34.82
N LEU A 224 3.98 17.07 33.79
CA LEU A 224 2.71 16.57 33.25
C LEU A 224 1.98 15.67 34.26
N CYS A 225 2.72 14.78 34.93
CA CYS A 225 2.18 13.87 35.94
C CYS A 225 1.59 14.64 37.13
N GLN A 226 2.28 15.70 37.59
CA GLN A 226 1.79 16.56 38.66
C GLN A 226 0.52 17.31 38.24
N ARG A 227 0.52 17.92 37.04
CA ARG A 227 -0.65 18.62 36.49
C ARG A 227 -1.87 17.71 36.40
N LEU A 228 -1.70 16.51 35.87
CA LEU A 228 -2.75 15.49 35.81
C LEU A 228 -3.28 15.17 37.21
N ARG A 229 -2.39 14.85 38.16
CA ARG A 229 -2.75 14.51 39.54
C ARG A 229 -3.56 15.63 40.21
N THR A 230 -3.08 16.88 40.12
CA THR A 230 -3.78 18.04 40.71
C THR A 230 -5.13 18.27 40.04
N ALA A 231 -5.20 18.23 38.71
CA ALA A 231 -6.44 18.47 37.98
C ALA A 231 -7.48 17.35 38.18
N MET A 232 -7.03 16.10 38.37
CA MET A 232 -7.88 14.96 38.72
C MET A 232 -8.38 15.02 40.16
N GLN A 233 -7.51 15.34 41.12
CA GLN A 233 -7.90 15.54 42.53
C GLN A 233 -8.97 16.61 42.65
N ALA A 234 -8.84 17.72 41.91
CA ALA A 234 -9.85 18.78 41.89
C ALA A 234 -11.21 18.32 41.31
N ARG A 235 -11.22 17.28 40.47
CA ARG A 235 -12.43 16.70 39.86
C ARG A 235 -12.95 15.47 40.62
N GLY A 236 -12.23 14.99 41.63
CA GLY A 236 -12.56 13.73 42.32
C GLY A 236 -12.35 12.49 41.45
N MET A 237 -11.47 12.56 40.45
CA MET A 237 -11.16 11.45 39.55
C MET A 237 -9.99 10.62 40.07
N GLU A 238 -10.10 9.29 39.98
CA GLU A 238 -9.04 8.34 40.30
C GLU A 238 -8.70 7.52 39.05
N PHE A 239 -7.50 7.71 38.51
CA PHE A 239 -7.06 7.09 37.26
C PHE A 239 -5.54 6.89 37.24
N ASP A 240 -5.12 5.74 36.74
CA ASP A 240 -3.71 5.44 36.52
C ASP A 240 -3.40 5.51 35.02
N PHE A 241 -2.40 6.32 34.65
CA PHE A 241 -1.94 6.44 33.27
C PHE A 241 -0.75 5.53 33.00
N ALA A 242 -0.83 4.72 31.95
CA ALA A 242 0.34 4.00 31.47
C ALA A 242 1.34 4.98 30.82
N PRO A 243 2.64 4.65 30.77
CA PRO A 243 3.65 5.49 30.09
C PRO A 243 3.26 5.84 28.64
N ALA A 244 2.68 4.89 27.91
CA ALA A 244 2.22 5.10 26.54
C ALA A 244 1.06 6.11 26.43
N ASP A 245 0.26 6.30 27.48
CA ASP A 245 -0.82 7.30 27.48
C ASP A 245 -0.26 8.70 27.73
N LEU A 246 0.77 8.80 28.58
CA LEU A 246 1.50 10.05 28.81
C LEU A 246 2.24 10.50 27.54
N ASP A 247 2.84 9.58 26.77
CA ASP A 247 3.45 9.89 25.47
C ASP A 247 2.45 10.51 24.47
N LYS A 248 1.23 9.96 24.43
CA LYS A 248 0.16 10.49 23.56
C LYS A 248 -0.31 11.87 24.03
N LEU A 249 -0.47 12.06 25.34
CA LEU A 249 -0.86 13.37 25.88
C LEU A 249 0.23 14.43 25.66
N HIS A 250 1.50 14.06 25.82
CA HIS A 250 2.64 14.91 25.47
C HIS A 250 2.64 15.29 23.98
N SER A 251 2.31 14.34 23.10
CA SER A 251 2.15 14.60 21.66
C SER A 251 1.01 15.60 21.36
N ARG A 252 -0.10 15.54 22.10
CA ARG A 252 -1.19 16.53 22.00
C ARG A 252 -0.78 17.91 22.50
N LEU A 253 -0.01 17.97 23.59
CA LEU A 253 0.60 19.21 24.08
C LEU A 253 1.49 19.84 23.02
N LYS A 254 2.36 19.03 22.40
CA LYS A 254 3.22 19.48 21.29
C LYS A 254 2.41 20.08 20.14
N ALA A 255 1.39 19.38 19.66
CA ALA A 255 0.53 19.87 18.58
C ALA A 255 -0.17 21.20 18.96
N LYS A 256 -0.59 21.33 20.23
CA LYS A 256 -1.18 22.58 20.74
C LYS A 256 -0.17 23.72 20.82
N PHE A 257 1.07 23.44 21.20
CA PHE A 257 2.16 24.42 21.23
C PHE A 257 2.48 24.92 19.82
N GLU A 258 2.66 24.00 18.87
CA GLU A 258 2.90 24.37 17.47
C GLU A 258 1.75 25.21 16.91
N THR A 259 0.49 24.81 17.16
CA THR A 259 -0.66 25.58 16.68
C THR A 259 -0.71 26.98 17.31
N SER A 260 -0.55 27.08 18.63
CA SER A 260 -0.72 28.35 19.35
C SER A 260 0.44 29.33 19.09
N PHE A 261 1.68 28.81 19.04
CA PHE A 261 2.90 29.63 19.12
C PHE A 261 3.76 29.61 17.84
N LYS A 262 3.40 28.79 16.85
CA LYS A 262 4.04 28.77 15.52
C LYS A 262 3.09 29.23 14.42
N ILE A 263 1.84 28.77 14.46
CA ILE A 263 0.83 29.03 13.41
C ILE A 263 0.00 30.28 13.72
N VAL A 264 -0.66 30.33 14.89
CA VAL A 264 -1.59 31.42 15.22
C VAL A 264 -0.84 32.68 15.65
N ASN A 265 -0.01 32.58 16.67
CA ASN A 265 0.82 33.67 17.16
C ASN A 265 2.28 33.22 17.09
N THR A 266 3.08 33.74 16.16
CA THR A 266 4.45 33.25 15.97
C THR A 266 5.42 33.92 16.95
N HIS A 267 5.55 33.36 18.16
CA HIS A 267 6.50 33.84 19.19
C HIS A 267 6.92 32.74 20.17
N PRO A 268 8.10 32.86 20.82
CA PRO A 268 8.46 31.97 21.92
C PRO A 268 7.48 32.13 23.09
N PRO A 269 6.86 31.05 23.59
CA PRO A 269 5.91 31.16 24.67
C PRO A 269 6.60 31.59 25.97
N THR A 270 5.97 32.51 26.68
CA THR A 270 6.31 32.82 28.06
C THR A 270 5.97 31.63 28.97
N ALA A 271 6.51 31.61 30.20
CA ALA A 271 6.21 30.55 31.16
C ALA A 271 4.70 30.47 31.48
N GLU A 272 4.03 31.62 31.60
CA GLU A 272 2.59 31.70 31.87
C GLU A 272 1.76 31.19 30.69
N GLU A 273 2.12 31.56 29.45
CA GLU A 273 1.44 31.06 28.25
C GLU A 273 1.62 29.55 28.07
N ALA A 274 2.83 29.04 28.33
CA ALA A 274 3.12 27.60 28.28
C ALA A 274 2.30 26.81 29.31
N VAL A 275 2.24 27.31 30.55
CA VAL A 275 1.40 26.76 31.64
C VAL A 275 -0.06 26.77 31.24
N ALA A 276 -0.60 27.90 30.78
CA ALA A 276 -2.00 28.04 30.39
C ALA A 276 -2.37 27.13 29.20
N ALA A 277 -1.47 27.00 28.21
CA ALA A 277 -1.67 26.10 27.09
C ALA A 277 -1.69 24.63 27.54
N ALA A 278 -0.79 24.24 28.45
CA ALA A 278 -0.74 22.89 28.98
C ALA A 278 -1.97 22.56 29.82
N ASP A 279 -2.36 23.45 30.74
CA ASP A 279 -3.53 23.28 31.60
C ASP A 279 -4.83 23.22 30.78
N LYS A 280 -4.92 23.96 29.68
CA LYS A 280 -6.06 23.87 28.76
C LYS A 280 -6.16 22.50 28.08
N VAL A 281 -5.03 21.90 27.67
CA VAL A 281 -5.02 20.56 27.05
C VAL A 281 -5.35 19.48 28.08
N VAL A 282 -4.71 19.53 29.25
CA VAL A 282 -4.97 18.59 30.35
C VAL A 282 -6.42 18.70 30.82
N GLY A 283 -6.91 19.93 31.03
CA GLY A 283 -8.29 20.19 31.40
C GLY A 283 -9.29 19.63 30.39
N ALA A 284 -9.16 19.99 29.12
CA ALA A 284 -10.06 19.50 28.07
C ALA A 284 -10.05 17.96 27.92
N PHE A 285 -8.87 17.36 28.11
CA PHE A 285 -8.71 15.90 28.10
C PHE A 285 -9.45 15.25 29.29
N LEU A 286 -9.23 15.75 30.51
CA LEU A 286 -9.90 15.24 31.71
C LEU A 286 -11.41 15.49 31.67
N ASP A 287 -11.86 16.63 31.17
CA ASP A 287 -13.29 16.94 31.00
C ASP A 287 -13.96 15.92 30.07
N SER A 288 -13.27 15.47 29.03
CA SER A 288 -13.78 14.43 28.12
C SER A 288 -13.82 13.04 28.77
N LEU A 289 -12.88 12.72 29.67
CA LEU A 289 -12.93 11.49 30.46
C LEU A 289 -14.04 11.54 31.53
N GLN A 290 -14.24 12.69 32.17
CA GLN A 290 -15.31 12.91 33.14
C GLN A 290 -16.69 12.68 32.51
N VAL A 291 -16.91 13.13 31.27
CA VAL A 291 -18.14 12.87 30.51
C VAL A 291 -18.42 11.36 30.40
N ILE A 292 -17.39 10.54 30.20
CA ILE A 292 -17.53 9.07 30.13
C ILE A 292 -17.86 8.50 31.51
N ASP A 293 -17.24 9.02 32.55
CA ASP A 293 -17.41 8.57 33.93
C ASP A 293 -18.82 8.87 34.45
N ASP A 294 -19.40 10.00 34.05
CA ASP A 294 -20.75 10.41 34.42
C ASP A 294 -21.84 9.79 33.52
N ALA A 295 -21.46 9.22 32.37
CA ALA A 295 -22.41 8.63 31.44
C ALA A 295 -23.12 7.38 32.04
N PRO A 296 -24.39 7.12 31.66
CA PRO A 296 -25.15 5.96 32.11
C PRO A 296 -24.75 4.68 31.34
N LEU A 297 -23.45 4.36 31.34
CA LEU A 297 -22.84 3.21 30.68
C LEU A 297 -22.45 2.12 31.70
N SER A 298 -22.36 0.87 31.25
CA SER A 298 -21.79 -0.20 32.07
C SER A 298 -20.29 0.03 32.33
N ALA A 299 -19.72 -0.63 33.35
CA ALA A 299 -18.29 -0.51 33.66
C ALA A 299 -17.39 -0.89 32.47
N GLU A 300 -17.77 -1.94 31.74
CA GLU A 300 -17.04 -2.39 30.54
C GLU A 300 -17.15 -1.37 29.40
N GLN A 301 -18.33 -0.80 29.17
CA GLN A 301 -18.54 0.25 28.16
C GLN A 301 -17.73 1.50 28.48
N LYS A 302 -17.68 1.93 29.75
CA LYS A 302 -16.83 3.04 30.19
C LYS A 302 -15.35 2.75 29.93
N ALA A 303 -14.88 1.55 30.27
CA ALA A 303 -13.50 1.15 30.02
C ALA A 303 -13.14 1.16 28.51
N ALA A 304 -14.04 0.66 27.66
CA ALA A 304 -13.85 0.68 26.20
C ALA A 304 -13.86 2.12 25.64
N ALA A 305 -14.82 2.96 26.05
CA ALA A 305 -14.86 4.37 25.65
C ALA A 305 -13.60 5.13 26.08
N ARG A 306 -13.15 4.95 27.33
CA ARG A 306 -11.89 5.55 27.83
C ARG A 306 -10.70 5.11 26.99
N THR A 307 -10.62 3.83 26.62
CA THR A 307 -9.54 3.31 25.76
C THR A 307 -9.50 4.04 24.42
N MET A 308 -10.66 4.33 23.81
CA MET A 308 -10.73 5.11 22.57
C MET A 308 -10.25 6.55 22.77
N VAL A 309 -10.65 7.21 23.87
CA VAL A 309 -10.20 8.57 24.17
C VAL A 309 -8.70 8.66 24.45
N LEU A 310 -8.14 7.65 25.12
CA LEU A 310 -6.70 7.55 25.41
C LEU A 310 -5.88 7.29 24.14
N SER A 311 -6.39 6.46 23.24
CA SER A 311 -5.69 6.08 22.01
C SER A 311 -5.79 7.09 20.87
N ALA A 312 -6.69 8.07 20.95
CA ALA A 312 -6.88 9.04 19.89
C ALA A 312 -5.62 9.90 19.61
N PRO A 313 -5.23 10.10 18.34
CA PRO A 313 -4.05 10.89 17.99
C PRO A 313 -4.26 12.41 18.12
N PHE A 314 -5.48 12.85 18.38
CA PHE A 314 -5.87 14.26 18.55
C PHE A 314 -6.72 14.43 19.81
N THR A 315 -6.98 15.69 20.18
CA THR A 315 -7.82 16.02 21.34
C THR A 315 -9.29 15.75 21.02
N ILE A 316 -9.88 14.81 21.74
CA ILE A 316 -11.33 14.61 21.78
C ILE A 316 -11.91 15.71 22.68
N ASN A 317 -12.96 16.37 22.20
CA ASN A 317 -13.69 17.35 22.99
C ASN A 317 -14.89 16.69 23.72
N THR A 318 -15.48 17.40 24.67
CA THR A 318 -16.60 16.89 25.47
C THR A 318 -17.81 16.51 24.62
N ALA A 319 -18.10 17.23 23.54
CA ALA A 319 -19.19 16.91 22.63
C ALA A 319 -18.97 15.59 21.88
N MET A 320 -17.73 15.29 21.46
CA MET A 320 -17.38 14.01 20.86
C MET A 320 -17.45 12.87 21.88
N ALA A 321 -16.91 13.08 23.09
CA ALA A 321 -16.98 12.08 24.17
C ALA A 321 -18.43 11.76 24.55
N GLN A 322 -19.29 12.77 24.60
CA GLN A 322 -20.71 12.60 24.88
C GLN A 322 -21.43 11.86 23.74
N ALA A 323 -21.17 12.22 22.48
CA ALA A 323 -21.75 11.51 21.32
C ALA A 323 -21.29 10.05 21.26
N LEU A 324 -20.03 9.77 21.59
CA LEU A 324 -19.52 8.41 21.75
C LEU A 324 -20.33 7.66 22.82
N CYS A 325 -20.52 8.25 24.01
CA CYS A 325 -21.29 7.61 25.08
C CYS A 325 -22.76 7.37 24.70
N GLU A 326 -23.38 8.29 23.97
CA GLU A 326 -24.78 8.19 23.54
C GLU A 326 -24.99 7.03 22.56
N CYS A 327 -24.11 6.86 21.57
CA CYS A 327 -24.26 5.80 20.56
C CYS A 327 -23.67 4.44 20.97
N LEU A 328 -22.71 4.41 21.91
CA LEU A 328 -21.95 3.20 22.25
C LEU A 328 -22.81 1.98 22.62
N PRO A 329 -23.89 2.07 23.41
CA PRO A 329 -24.71 0.90 23.74
C PRO A 329 -25.28 0.20 22.50
N GLN A 330 -25.83 0.97 21.56
CA GLN A 330 -26.45 0.44 20.34
C GLN A 330 -25.38 -0.05 19.35
N VAL A 331 -24.29 0.71 19.20
CA VAL A 331 -23.19 0.33 18.30
C VAL A 331 -22.49 -0.93 18.80
N SER A 332 -22.20 -1.05 20.10
CA SER A 332 -21.58 -2.25 20.67
C SER A 332 -22.45 -3.49 20.55
N GLN A 333 -23.77 -3.37 20.73
CA GLN A 333 -24.71 -4.47 20.49
C GLN A 333 -24.70 -4.91 19.02
N ALA A 334 -24.75 -3.95 18.08
CA ALA A 334 -24.72 -4.23 16.65
C ALA A 334 -23.38 -4.84 16.21
N VAL A 335 -22.26 -4.31 16.69
CA VAL A 335 -20.94 -4.88 16.40
C VAL A 335 -20.79 -6.27 17.00
N GLY A 336 -21.25 -6.50 18.23
CA GLY A 336 -21.25 -7.84 18.84
C GLY A 336 -22.05 -8.86 18.03
N GLN A 337 -23.17 -8.43 17.43
CA GLN A 337 -23.95 -9.23 16.50
C GLN A 337 -23.18 -9.60 15.22
N LEU A 338 -22.42 -8.66 14.64
CA LEU A 338 -21.55 -8.93 13.48
C LEU A 338 -20.44 -9.92 13.83
N VAL A 339 -19.79 -9.73 14.98
CA VAL A 339 -18.66 -10.55 15.44
C VAL A 339 -19.10 -11.97 15.80
N ALA A 340 -20.30 -12.15 16.36
CA ALA A 340 -20.84 -13.48 16.68
C ALA A 340 -21.07 -14.37 15.44
N GLY A 341 -21.20 -13.78 14.25
CA GLY A 341 -21.36 -14.49 12.99
C GLY A 341 -22.73 -15.17 12.83
N GLY A 342 -22.86 -16.03 11.81
CA GLY A 342 -24.08 -16.81 11.53
C GLY A 342 -25.25 -16.00 10.95
N GLN A 343 -25.04 -14.73 10.63
CA GLN A 343 -26.04 -13.86 10.03
C GLN A 343 -26.05 -13.97 8.51
N ASN A 344 -27.24 -13.88 7.90
CA ASN A 344 -27.36 -13.68 6.47
C ASN A 344 -27.16 -12.20 6.08
N ALA A 345 -26.97 -11.93 4.79
CA ALA A 345 -26.69 -10.60 4.26
C ALA A 345 -27.73 -9.54 4.65
N GLN A 346 -29.01 -9.93 4.76
CA GLN A 346 -30.09 -9.02 5.14
C GLN A 346 -30.05 -8.64 6.64
N ALA A 347 -29.72 -9.60 7.51
CA ALA A 347 -29.49 -9.35 8.92
C ALA A 347 -28.27 -8.43 9.11
N ILE A 348 -27.18 -8.69 8.40
CA ILE A 348 -25.98 -7.84 8.41
C ILE A 348 -26.33 -6.41 7.97
N ALA A 349 -27.11 -6.23 6.89
CA ALA A 349 -27.55 -4.90 6.45
C ALA A 349 -28.36 -4.18 7.53
N THR A 350 -29.21 -4.90 8.26
CA THR A 350 -30.00 -4.35 9.38
C THR A 350 -29.09 -3.92 10.53
N THR A 351 -28.07 -4.71 10.84
CA THR A 351 -27.08 -4.41 11.87
C THR A 351 -26.21 -3.21 11.50
N LEU A 352 -25.75 -3.11 10.25
CA LEU A 352 -25.03 -1.93 9.75
C LEU A 352 -25.89 -0.66 9.83
N ARG A 353 -27.17 -0.77 9.48
CA ARG A 353 -28.12 0.34 9.63
C ARG A 353 -28.33 0.77 11.08
N ALA A 354 -28.32 -0.17 12.02
CA ALA A 354 -28.38 0.15 13.44
C ALA A 354 -27.17 0.99 13.88
N ILE A 355 -25.97 0.67 13.41
CA ILE A 355 -24.75 1.46 13.65
C ILE A 355 -24.91 2.87 13.06
N THR A 356 -25.33 2.97 11.80
CA THR A 356 -25.57 4.26 11.12
C THR A 356 -26.58 5.13 11.87
N ASN A 357 -27.73 4.56 12.27
CA ASN A 357 -28.79 5.31 12.95
C ASN A 357 -28.34 5.77 14.34
N ALA A 358 -27.67 4.90 15.10
CA ALA A 358 -27.17 5.23 16.43
C ALA A 358 -26.17 6.39 16.38
N THR A 359 -25.24 6.33 15.43
CA THR A 359 -24.24 7.38 15.25
C THR A 359 -24.83 8.67 14.70
N ALA A 360 -25.75 8.60 13.73
CA ALA A 360 -26.45 9.78 13.21
C ALA A 360 -27.25 10.51 14.32
N GLN A 361 -27.98 9.77 15.16
CA GLN A 361 -28.72 10.35 16.28
C GLN A 361 -27.81 11.08 17.28
N ALA A 362 -26.66 10.49 17.63
CA ALA A 362 -25.71 11.09 18.56
C ALA A 362 -24.99 12.34 18.00
N VAL A 363 -24.89 12.45 16.67
CA VAL A 363 -24.11 13.49 15.98
C VAL A 363 -24.99 14.64 15.48
N GLU A 364 -26.16 14.34 14.91
CA GLU A 364 -27.02 15.31 14.22
C GLU A 364 -28.09 15.92 15.14
N ILE A 365 -28.59 15.18 16.13
CA ILE A 365 -29.64 15.63 17.07
C ILE A 365 -29.29 15.15 18.48
N PRO A 366 -28.26 15.73 19.14
CA PRO A 366 -27.79 15.20 20.41
C PRO A 366 -28.84 15.42 21.51
N ASN A 367 -29.53 14.35 21.93
CA ASN A 367 -30.63 14.35 22.91
C ASN A 367 -31.77 15.35 22.64
N GLY A 368 -31.92 15.86 21.42
CA GLY A 368 -32.89 16.91 21.12
C GLY A 368 -32.59 18.27 21.75
N ASP A 369 -31.34 18.53 22.18
CA ASP A 369 -30.90 19.83 22.68
C ASP A 369 -30.41 20.71 21.51
N PRO A 370 -31.22 21.68 21.03
CA PRO A 370 -30.85 22.53 19.91
C PRO A 370 -29.73 23.53 20.24
N MET A 371 -29.32 23.65 21.51
CA MET A 371 -28.26 24.56 21.95
C MET A 371 -26.87 23.90 21.94
N ARG A 372 -26.78 22.58 21.73
CA ARG A 372 -25.50 21.88 21.58
C ARG A 372 -24.95 22.08 20.16
N PRO A 373 -23.68 22.51 19.99
CA PRO A 373 -23.07 22.61 18.68
C PRO A 373 -23.06 21.23 18.00
N ALA A 374 -23.56 21.17 16.76
CA ALA A 374 -23.39 19.97 15.94
C ALA A 374 -21.90 19.67 15.77
N LEU A 375 -21.55 18.38 15.82
CA LEU A 375 -20.17 17.97 15.52
C LEU A 375 -19.86 18.31 14.06
N ARG A 376 -18.63 18.74 13.80
CA ARG A 376 -18.23 19.23 12.48
C ARG A 376 -18.00 18.04 11.53
N PRO A 377 -18.79 17.89 10.44
CA PRO A 377 -18.46 16.98 9.36
C PRO A 377 -17.29 17.57 8.55
N GLY A 378 -16.26 16.77 8.30
CA GLY A 378 -15.00 17.27 7.75
C GLY A 378 -15.01 17.48 6.23
N LEU A 379 -14.84 18.72 5.79
CA LEU A 379 -13.96 19.04 4.65
C LEU A 379 -12.64 19.53 5.27
N GLU A 380 -11.50 18.93 4.92
CA GLU A 380 -10.15 19.40 5.31
C GLU A 380 -9.66 19.16 6.77
N GLY A 381 -9.76 17.91 7.26
CA GLY A 381 -8.80 17.42 8.26
C GLY A 381 -9.20 17.44 9.75
N ALA A 382 -10.44 17.74 10.10
CA ALA A 382 -11.00 17.46 11.43
C ALA A 382 -12.46 17.00 11.31
N ASP A 383 -12.66 15.74 10.92
CA ASP A 383 -13.99 15.12 10.87
C ASP A 383 -14.34 14.51 12.22
N GLU A 384 -15.03 15.30 13.04
CA GLU A 384 -15.48 14.89 14.38
C GLU A 384 -16.51 13.76 14.29
N VAL A 385 -17.30 13.72 13.22
CA VAL A 385 -18.34 12.70 12.98
C VAL A 385 -17.70 11.35 12.67
N THR A 386 -16.78 11.33 11.70
CA THR A 386 -16.04 10.11 11.33
C THR A 386 -15.24 9.58 12.51
N ALA A 387 -14.64 10.47 13.31
CA ALA A 387 -13.93 10.07 14.52
C ALA A 387 -14.85 9.37 15.53
N VAL A 388 -16.02 9.95 15.84
CA VAL A 388 -16.99 9.33 16.76
C VAL A 388 -17.46 7.97 16.23
N ARG A 389 -17.75 7.86 14.93
CA ARG A 389 -18.13 6.58 14.29
C ARG A 389 -17.04 5.52 14.46
N ALA A 390 -15.79 5.85 14.12
CA ALA A 390 -14.66 4.94 14.24
C ALA A 390 -14.41 4.53 15.70
N PHE A 391 -14.50 5.47 16.66
CA PHE A 391 -14.33 5.16 18.08
C PHE A 391 -15.48 4.31 18.63
N ALA A 392 -16.72 4.56 18.24
CA ALA A 392 -17.86 3.74 18.67
C ALA A 392 -17.76 2.30 18.15
N ILE A 393 -17.36 2.13 16.88
CA ILE A 393 -17.12 0.81 16.29
C ILE A 393 -15.92 0.13 16.95
N GLY A 394 -14.81 0.85 17.17
CA GLY A 394 -13.62 0.33 17.85
C GLY A 394 -13.91 -0.14 19.29
N ALA A 395 -14.65 0.66 20.06
CA ALA A 395 -15.11 0.28 21.38
C ALA A 395 -16.08 -0.93 21.32
N GLY A 396 -16.97 -0.98 20.33
CA GLY A 396 -17.86 -2.12 20.09
C GLY A 396 -17.10 -3.41 19.79
N LEU A 397 -16.07 -3.36 18.93
CA LEU A 397 -15.18 -4.48 18.64
C LEU A 397 -14.42 -4.93 19.89
N GLN A 398 -13.98 -3.96 20.71
CA GLN A 398 -13.32 -4.25 21.97
C GLN A 398 -14.22 -5.01 22.94
N LEU A 399 -15.47 -4.56 23.09
CA LEU A 399 -16.48 -5.22 23.91
C LEU A 399 -16.87 -6.60 23.38
N ALA A 400 -16.80 -6.80 22.06
CA ALA A 400 -17.03 -8.09 21.42
C ALA A 400 -15.83 -9.06 21.50
N GLY A 401 -14.72 -8.66 22.15
CA GLY A 401 -13.52 -9.48 22.28
C GLY A 401 -12.61 -9.48 21.03
N ALA A 402 -12.87 -8.62 20.06
CA ALA A 402 -12.06 -8.45 18.84
C ALA A 402 -10.94 -7.41 19.03
N THR A 403 -10.25 -7.46 20.18
CA THR A 403 -9.21 -6.48 20.55
C THR A 403 -7.81 -6.86 20.11
N THR A 404 -7.56 -8.15 19.87
CA THR A 404 -6.25 -8.64 19.51
C THR A 404 -6.03 -8.52 18.02
N ARG A 405 -4.75 -8.40 17.62
CA ARG A 405 -4.37 -8.39 16.22
C ARG A 405 -4.84 -9.66 15.52
N GLU A 406 -4.69 -10.80 16.19
CA GLU A 406 -5.11 -12.12 15.70
C GLU A 406 -6.64 -12.22 15.58
N GLY A 407 -7.38 -11.69 16.56
CA GLY A 407 -8.85 -11.69 16.53
C GLY A 407 -9.41 -10.80 15.42
N ALA A 408 -8.82 -9.62 15.24
CA ALA A 408 -9.18 -8.73 14.14
C ALA A 408 -8.85 -9.36 12.77
N GLN A 409 -7.70 -10.02 12.65
CA GLN A 409 -7.33 -10.75 11.43
C GLN A 409 -8.30 -11.89 11.13
N ALA A 410 -8.66 -12.71 12.13
CA ALA A 410 -9.61 -13.82 11.94
C ALA A 410 -10.99 -13.33 11.47
N LEU A 411 -11.47 -12.20 11.99
CA LEU A 411 -12.72 -11.58 11.52
C LEU A 411 -12.59 -11.04 10.10
N LEU A 412 -11.47 -10.39 9.76
CA LEU A 412 -11.20 -9.93 8.39
C LEU A 412 -11.19 -11.10 7.41
N ASP A 413 -10.53 -12.21 7.77
CA ASP A 413 -10.48 -13.41 6.94
C ASP A 413 -11.89 -13.98 6.72
N GLY A 414 -12.71 -14.06 7.77
CA GLY A 414 -14.11 -14.49 7.67
C GLY A 414 -15.00 -13.55 6.86
N PHE A 415 -14.79 -12.23 6.97
CA PHE A 415 -15.48 -11.22 6.17
C PHE A 415 -14.99 -11.19 4.72
N SER A 416 -13.77 -11.65 4.44
CA SER A 416 -13.16 -11.64 3.11
C SER A 416 -13.28 -12.97 2.37
N GLN A 417 -13.70 -14.04 3.07
CA GLN A 417 -13.88 -15.35 2.47
C GLN A 417 -14.90 -15.32 1.33
N ILE A 418 -14.62 -16.10 0.28
CA ILE A 418 -15.55 -16.31 -0.83
C ILE A 418 -16.88 -16.86 -0.28
N GLY A 419 -17.97 -16.22 -0.66
CA GLY A 419 -19.30 -16.60 -0.20
C GLY A 419 -19.66 -16.07 1.19
N SER A 420 -18.87 -15.18 1.76
CA SER A 420 -19.21 -14.52 3.04
C SER A 420 -20.46 -13.66 2.89
N GLU A 421 -21.40 -13.82 3.83
CA GLU A 421 -22.63 -13.02 3.89
C GLU A 421 -22.32 -11.51 4.06
N PHE A 422 -21.17 -11.17 4.63
CA PHE A 422 -20.71 -9.78 4.72
C PHE A 422 -20.35 -9.21 3.34
N GLN A 423 -19.66 -9.97 2.48
CA GLN A 423 -19.41 -9.52 1.09
C GLN A 423 -20.70 -9.47 0.28
N ALA A 424 -21.60 -10.43 0.46
CA ALA A 424 -22.91 -10.40 -0.20
C ALA A 424 -23.71 -9.13 0.18
N CYS A 425 -23.68 -8.76 1.46
CA CYS A 425 -24.28 -7.51 1.94
C CYS A 425 -23.63 -6.28 1.28
N ARG A 426 -22.30 -6.18 1.33
CA ARG A 426 -21.55 -5.06 0.71
C ARG A 426 -21.79 -4.96 -0.79
N PHE A 427 -21.85 -6.09 -1.49
CA PHE A 427 -22.17 -6.15 -2.91
C PHE A 427 -23.58 -5.61 -3.20
N ALA A 428 -24.58 -6.08 -2.45
CA ALA A 428 -25.96 -5.61 -2.61
C ALA A 428 -26.11 -4.11 -2.31
N LEU A 429 -25.39 -3.61 -1.30
CA LEU A 429 -25.34 -2.17 -0.99
C LEU A 429 -24.72 -1.37 -2.15
N ALA A 430 -23.65 -1.87 -2.76
CA ALA A 430 -22.98 -1.22 -3.89
C ALA A 430 -23.82 -1.17 -5.18
N GLN A 431 -24.70 -2.15 -5.41
CA GLN A 431 -25.59 -2.20 -6.58
C GLN A 431 -26.83 -1.30 -6.46
N SER A 432 -26.89 -0.48 -5.40
CA SER A 432 -28.06 0.34 -5.12
C SER A 432 -28.03 1.67 -5.88
N ASP A 433 -29.20 2.32 -6.03
CA ASP A 433 -29.30 3.65 -6.61
C ASP A 433 -28.34 4.62 -5.88
N PRO A 434 -27.39 5.27 -6.58
CA PRO A 434 -26.50 6.27 -6.00
C PRO A 434 -27.23 7.43 -5.31
N GLY A 435 -28.49 7.68 -5.65
CA GLY A 435 -29.35 8.67 -5.00
C GLY A 435 -29.92 8.25 -3.63
N ASP A 436 -29.84 6.97 -3.27
CA ASP A 436 -30.34 6.46 -1.99
C ASP A 436 -29.35 6.75 -0.85
N ARG A 437 -29.49 7.93 -0.24
CA ARG A 437 -28.67 8.37 0.90
C ARG A 437 -28.65 7.36 2.05
N ARG A 438 -29.73 6.60 2.29
CA ARG A 438 -29.76 5.63 3.39
C ARG A 438 -28.79 4.49 3.11
N ARG A 439 -28.79 3.96 1.90
CA ARG A 439 -27.88 2.89 1.49
C ARG A 439 -26.43 3.37 1.39
N ALA A 440 -26.22 4.61 0.94
CA ALA A 440 -24.89 5.22 0.98
C ALA A 440 -24.30 5.24 2.41
N ASN A 441 -25.11 5.60 3.40
CA ASN A 441 -24.68 5.58 4.80
C ASN A 441 -24.43 4.14 5.32
N ASP A 442 -25.27 3.16 4.94
CA ASP A 442 -25.07 1.75 5.29
C ASP A 442 -23.76 1.21 4.68
N THR A 443 -23.42 1.60 3.44
CA THR A 443 -22.12 1.29 2.80
C THR A 443 -20.95 1.91 3.56
N GLU A 444 -21.08 3.16 3.99
CA GLU A 444 -20.06 3.85 4.77
C GLU A 444 -19.80 3.14 6.12
N ALA A 445 -20.87 2.70 6.80
CA ALA A 445 -20.73 1.93 8.03
C ALA A 445 -19.96 0.62 7.82
N ALA A 446 -20.22 -0.12 6.72
CA ALA A 446 -19.46 -1.32 6.37
C ALA A 446 -17.97 -1.02 6.15
N VAL A 447 -17.66 0.08 5.47
CA VAL A 447 -16.29 0.55 5.23
C VAL A 447 -15.60 0.90 6.56
N HIS A 448 -16.30 1.58 7.48
CA HIS A 448 -15.73 1.93 8.79
C HIS A 448 -15.47 0.70 9.68
N VAL A 449 -16.36 -0.31 9.63
CA VAL A 449 -16.13 -1.60 10.31
C VAL A 449 -14.87 -2.27 9.77
N LEU A 450 -14.73 -2.37 8.46
CA LEU A 450 -13.52 -2.93 7.84
C LEU A 450 -12.27 -2.11 8.14
N ASP A 451 -12.30 -0.78 8.00
CA ASP A 451 -11.13 0.07 8.25
C ASP A 451 -10.66 -0.04 9.71
N THR A 452 -11.59 -0.15 10.65
CA THR A 452 -11.27 -0.34 12.08
C THR A 452 -10.61 -1.70 12.33
N LEU A 453 -11.12 -2.77 11.70
CA LEU A 453 -10.53 -4.10 11.79
C LEU A 453 -9.14 -4.15 11.12
N ILE A 454 -8.99 -3.59 9.91
CA ILE A 454 -7.72 -3.52 9.16
C ILE A 454 -6.64 -2.80 9.97
N ARG A 455 -6.98 -1.66 10.59
CA ARG A 455 -6.06 -0.92 11.45
C ARG A 455 -5.65 -1.73 12.68
N THR A 456 -6.61 -2.42 13.31
CA THR A 456 -6.36 -3.28 14.48
C THR A 456 -5.50 -4.49 14.13
N ALA A 457 -5.73 -5.09 12.97
CA ALA A 457 -4.91 -6.18 12.41
C ALA A 457 -3.51 -5.71 11.95
N GLY A 458 -3.29 -4.40 11.87
CA GLY A 458 -2.02 -3.81 11.46
C GLY A 458 -1.73 -3.93 9.96
N VAL A 459 -2.76 -4.09 9.14
CA VAL A 459 -2.67 -4.14 7.68
C VAL A 459 -2.43 -2.73 7.13
N ARG A 460 -1.49 -2.58 6.19
CA ARG A 460 -1.02 -1.28 5.69
C ARG A 460 -0.84 -1.30 4.17
N GLY A 461 -0.66 -0.12 3.57
CA GLY A 461 -0.30 0.00 2.15
C GLY A 461 -1.41 -0.48 1.22
N VAL A 462 -1.00 -1.14 0.13
CA VAL A 462 -1.91 -1.61 -0.94
C VAL A 462 -2.95 -2.60 -0.39
N ASP A 463 -2.56 -3.51 0.51
CA ASP A 463 -3.47 -4.48 1.13
C ASP A 463 -4.65 -3.83 1.85
N ARG A 464 -4.41 -2.67 2.51
CA ARG A 464 -5.48 -1.90 3.14
C ARG A 464 -6.46 -1.35 2.10
N SER A 465 -5.96 -0.81 0.99
CA SER A 465 -6.82 -0.28 -0.08
C SER A 465 -7.65 -1.38 -0.70
N LEU A 466 -7.03 -2.53 -0.99
CA LEU A 466 -7.66 -3.71 -1.58
C LEU A 466 -8.81 -4.27 -0.73
N LEU A 467 -8.64 -4.34 0.59
CA LEU A 467 -9.70 -4.83 1.50
C LEU A 467 -10.89 -3.87 1.61
N LEU A 468 -10.68 -2.58 1.35
CA LEU A 468 -11.75 -1.57 1.39
C LEU A 468 -12.50 -1.44 0.06
N GLU A 469 -11.98 -2.03 -1.03
CA GLU A 469 -12.66 -2.05 -2.32
C GLU A 469 -14.03 -2.70 -2.20
N MET A 470 -14.99 -2.21 -2.99
CA MET A 470 -16.29 -2.85 -3.09
C MET A 470 -16.12 -4.25 -3.69
N PRO A 471 -16.78 -5.27 -3.13
CA PRO A 471 -16.61 -6.61 -3.62
C PRO A 471 -17.14 -6.73 -5.06
N GLY A 472 -16.46 -7.55 -5.86
CA GLY A 472 -16.98 -8.02 -7.13
C GLY A 472 -17.63 -9.40 -7.00
N VAL A 473 -18.24 -9.89 -8.09
CA VAL A 473 -18.96 -11.17 -8.07
C VAL A 473 -18.04 -12.36 -7.77
N GLY A 474 -16.73 -12.22 -8.04
CA GLY A 474 -15.74 -13.25 -7.76
C GLY A 474 -15.56 -13.56 -6.26
N GLN A 475 -16.02 -12.67 -5.37
CA GLN A 475 -16.00 -12.88 -3.91
C GLN A 475 -17.29 -13.50 -3.36
N LEU A 476 -18.30 -13.74 -4.21
CA LEU A 476 -19.60 -14.28 -3.83
C LEU A 476 -19.76 -15.72 -4.31
N ASN A 477 -20.70 -16.48 -3.74
CA ASN A 477 -21.16 -17.72 -4.38
C ASN A 477 -22.31 -17.43 -5.36
N MET A 478 -22.60 -18.36 -6.28
CA MET A 478 -23.59 -18.13 -7.33
C MET A 478 -25.01 -17.87 -6.76
N ALA A 479 -25.38 -18.51 -5.65
CA ALA A 479 -26.66 -18.26 -4.99
C ALA A 479 -26.79 -16.80 -4.52
N GLN A 480 -25.72 -16.24 -3.93
CA GLN A 480 -25.66 -14.83 -3.53
C GLN A 480 -25.66 -13.89 -4.74
N VAL A 481 -24.92 -14.24 -5.80
CA VAL A 481 -24.94 -13.49 -7.08
C VAL A 481 -26.37 -13.41 -7.61
N ARG A 482 -27.11 -14.52 -7.64
CA ARG A 482 -28.49 -14.58 -8.16
C ARG A 482 -29.55 -14.02 -7.24
N ALA A 483 -29.26 -13.85 -5.95
CA ALA A 483 -30.08 -13.04 -5.07
C ALA A 483 -30.00 -11.53 -5.39
N ALA A 484 -28.86 -11.07 -5.90
CA ALA A 484 -28.61 -9.65 -6.21
C ALA A 484 -28.79 -9.29 -7.70
N ILE A 485 -28.53 -10.24 -8.60
CA ILE A 485 -28.46 -10.02 -10.05
C ILE A 485 -29.44 -10.95 -10.76
N PRO A 486 -30.34 -10.44 -11.63
CA PRO A 486 -31.26 -11.27 -12.41
C PRO A 486 -30.56 -12.35 -13.23
N ALA A 487 -31.20 -13.52 -13.36
CA ALA A 487 -30.59 -14.71 -14.01
C ALA A 487 -30.14 -14.47 -15.47
N ASN A 488 -30.79 -13.56 -16.19
CA ASN A 488 -30.48 -13.23 -17.59
C ASN A 488 -29.34 -12.20 -17.76
N VAL A 489 -28.73 -11.76 -16.65
CA VAL A 489 -27.62 -10.81 -16.62
C VAL A 489 -26.34 -11.57 -16.28
N HIS A 490 -25.35 -11.50 -17.19
CA HIS A 490 -24.06 -12.18 -17.07
C HIS A 490 -22.89 -11.21 -16.90
N GLY A 491 -23.13 -9.90 -16.90
CA GLY A 491 -22.11 -8.87 -16.69
C GLY A 491 -22.69 -7.74 -15.86
N VAL A 492 -21.95 -7.26 -14.85
CA VAL A 492 -22.32 -6.08 -14.05
C VAL A 492 -21.27 -4.97 -14.13
N GLY A 493 -21.70 -3.73 -13.90
CA GLY A 493 -20.85 -2.55 -14.07
C GLY A 493 -20.68 -2.23 -15.55
N ARG A 494 -19.46 -1.93 -16.01
CA ARG A 494 -19.23 -1.62 -17.44
C ARG A 494 -19.40 -2.82 -18.38
N MET A 495 -19.64 -4.02 -17.83
CA MET A 495 -19.86 -5.25 -18.58
C MET A 495 -21.33 -5.51 -18.95
N GLU A 496 -22.27 -4.71 -18.47
CA GLU A 496 -23.72 -4.90 -18.69
C GLU A 496 -24.14 -4.86 -20.18
N THR A 497 -23.32 -4.27 -21.05
CA THR A 497 -23.65 -4.04 -22.47
C THR A 497 -23.24 -5.18 -23.40
N GLN A 498 -22.71 -6.29 -22.88
CA GLN A 498 -22.20 -7.40 -23.70
C GLN A 498 -23.28 -8.42 -24.10
N PRO A 499 -23.09 -9.20 -25.21
CA PRO A 499 -24.05 -10.21 -25.64
C PRO A 499 -24.24 -11.30 -24.56
N GLN A 500 -25.45 -11.87 -24.49
CA GLN A 500 -25.75 -12.94 -23.52
C GLN A 500 -24.87 -14.17 -23.76
N VAL A 501 -24.49 -14.81 -22.65
CA VAL A 501 -23.71 -16.06 -22.64
C VAL A 501 -24.67 -17.24 -22.81
N ASP A 502 -24.31 -18.20 -23.67
CA ASP A 502 -25.06 -19.45 -23.80
C ASP A 502 -24.56 -20.44 -22.74
N THR A 503 -25.18 -20.39 -21.57
CA THR A 503 -24.78 -21.23 -20.43
C THR A 503 -25.11 -22.71 -20.65
N ALA A 504 -26.13 -23.02 -21.45
CA ALA A 504 -26.47 -24.39 -21.82
C ALA A 504 -25.37 -25.00 -22.71
N LEU A 505 -24.92 -24.24 -23.72
CA LEU A 505 -23.80 -24.64 -24.57
C LEU A 505 -22.50 -24.80 -23.75
N LEU A 506 -22.23 -23.88 -22.82
CA LEU A 506 -21.07 -23.99 -21.92
C LEU A 506 -21.10 -25.30 -21.13
N GLY A 507 -22.24 -25.61 -20.50
CA GLY A 507 -22.43 -26.86 -19.78
C GLY A 507 -22.18 -28.09 -20.66
N GLN A 508 -22.72 -28.11 -21.87
CA GLN A 508 -22.52 -29.21 -22.83
C GLN A 508 -21.04 -29.39 -23.21
N GLN A 509 -20.33 -28.30 -23.51
CA GLN A 509 -18.91 -28.34 -23.87
C GLN A 509 -18.06 -28.89 -22.71
N VAL A 510 -18.29 -28.41 -21.50
CA VAL A 510 -17.55 -28.86 -20.31
C VAL A 510 -17.87 -30.32 -19.99
N ALA A 511 -19.14 -30.73 -20.04
CA ALA A 511 -19.53 -32.13 -19.82
C ALA A 511 -18.88 -33.09 -20.83
N ALA A 512 -18.76 -32.67 -22.11
CA ALA A 512 -18.10 -33.46 -23.13
C ALA A 512 -16.60 -33.63 -22.85
N GLU A 513 -15.90 -32.57 -22.43
CA GLU A 513 -14.49 -32.66 -22.05
C GLU A 513 -14.28 -33.48 -20.77
N MET A 514 -15.14 -33.31 -19.77
CA MET A 514 -15.11 -34.14 -18.55
C MET A 514 -15.34 -35.62 -18.86
N THR A 515 -16.23 -35.95 -19.80
CA THR A 515 -16.46 -37.34 -20.25
C THR A 515 -15.21 -37.90 -20.92
N LYS A 516 -14.53 -37.10 -21.76
CA LYS A 516 -13.26 -37.51 -22.39
C LYS A 516 -12.17 -37.75 -21.35
N GLU A 517 -12.09 -36.88 -20.34
CA GLU A 517 -11.10 -37.00 -19.25
C GLU A 517 -11.38 -38.23 -18.38
N ALA A 518 -12.64 -38.49 -18.04
CA ALA A 518 -13.04 -39.67 -17.27
C ALA A 518 -12.67 -40.99 -17.98
N ALA A 519 -12.63 -40.99 -19.31
CA ALA A 519 -12.23 -42.13 -20.13
C ALA A 519 -10.71 -42.30 -20.28
N ARG A 520 -9.88 -41.33 -19.85
CA ARG A 520 -8.42 -41.45 -19.89
C ARG A 520 -7.93 -42.32 -18.73
N HIS A 521 -7.06 -43.28 -19.02
CA HIS A 521 -6.30 -43.99 -17.99
C HIS A 521 -5.15 -43.10 -17.51
N GLY A 522 -5.23 -42.64 -16.27
CA GLY A 522 -4.16 -41.87 -15.63
C GLY A 522 -2.99 -42.75 -15.17
N ASN A 523 -1.79 -42.18 -15.17
CA ASN A 523 -0.66 -42.78 -14.44
C ASN A 523 -0.91 -42.65 -12.94
N SER A 524 -0.52 -43.65 -12.15
CA SER A 524 -0.57 -43.57 -10.68
C SER A 524 0.43 -42.54 -10.15
N LEU A 525 0.10 -41.83 -9.07
CA LEU A 525 1.03 -40.93 -8.38
C LEU A 525 1.94 -41.75 -7.44
N PRO A 526 3.27 -41.84 -7.67
CA PRO A 526 4.16 -42.49 -6.71
C PRO A 526 4.37 -41.57 -5.50
N ILE A 527 3.91 -41.99 -4.33
CA ILE A 527 4.17 -41.31 -3.06
C ILE A 527 5.23 -42.13 -2.30
N ALA A 528 6.25 -41.47 -1.78
CA ALA A 528 7.28 -42.13 -0.97
C ALA A 528 6.77 -42.42 0.45
N ASN A 529 7.26 -43.49 1.08
CA ASN A 529 6.97 -43.84 2.48
C ASN A 529 5.50 -44.17 2.80
N VAL A 530 4.73 -44.64 1.82
CA VAL A 530 3.39 -45.23 2.04
C VAL A 530 3.45 -46.75 2.04
N SER A 531 2.44 -47.41 2.62
CA SER A 531 2.37 -48.87 2.59
C SER A 531 2.16 -49.40 1.17
N GLN A 532 2.68 -50.59 0.89
CA GLN A 532 2.51 -51.25 -0.41
C GLN A 532 1.02 -51.51 -0.72
N GLU A 533 0.23 -51.83 0.31
CA GLU A 533 -1.22 -51.97 0.23
C GLU A 533 -1.87 -50.66 -0.26
N PHE A 534 -1.56 -49.52 0.37
CA PHE A 534 -2.11 -48.24 -0.03
C PHE A 534 -1.71 -47.84 -1.45
N GLN A 535 -0.47 -48.13 -1.84
CA GLN A 535 0.03 -47.82 -3.17
C GLN A 535 -0.63 -48.67 -4.26
N GLN A 536 -0.82 -49.97 -4.00
CA GLN A 536 -1.36 -50.90 -4.99
C GLN A 536 -2.90 -50.93 -5.03
N HIS A 537 -3.57 -50.73 -3.90
CA HIS A 537 -5.03 -50.84 -3.80
C HIS A 537 -5.75 -49.49 -3.86
N TYR A 538 -5.14 -48.38 -3.42
CA TYR A 538 -5.75 -47.06 -3.46
C TYR A 538 -5.12 -46.18 -4.55
N LEU A 539 -3.84 -45.81 -4.43
CA LEU A 539 -3.23 -44.82 -5.34
C LEU A 539 -3.24 -45.23 -6.82
N SER A 540 -3.20 -46.53 -7.11
CA SER A 540 -3.26 -47.06 -8.48
C SER A 540 -4.64 -46.91 -9.15
N LYS A 541 -5.70 -46.75 -8.36
CA LYS A 541 -7.09 -46.68 -8.84
C LYS A 541 -7.48 -45.26 -9.26
N PHE A 542 -6.94 -44.26 -8.56
CA PHE A 542 -7.24 -42.86 -8.79
C PHE A 542 -6.26 -42.20 -9.78
N GLY A 543 -6.73 -41.22 -10.54
CA GLY A 543 -5.88 -40.45 -11.44
C GLY A 543 -4.89 -39.55 -10.70
N ALA A 544 -3.65 -39.42 -11.20
CA ALA A 544 -2.64 -38.57 -10.56
C ALA A 544 -3.06 -37.11 -10.39
N ASP A 545 -3.78 -36.53 -11.36
CA ASP A 545 -4.18 -35.13 -11.29
C ASP A 545 -5.31 -34.89 -10.29
N PHE A 546 -6.25 -35.85 -10.16
CA PHE A 546 -7.20 -35.89 -9.06
C PHE A 546 -6.48 -35.99 -7.71
N LEU A 547 -5.56 -36.94 -7.53
CA LEU A 547 -4.88 -37.13 -6.25
C LEU A 547 -4.11 -35.88 -5.81
N LYS A 548 -3.37 -35.23 -6.71
CA LYS A 548 -2.68 -33.97 -6.41
C LYS A 548 -3.63 -32.90 -5.90
N ASP A 549 -4.78 -32.76 -6.55
CA ASP A 549 -5.77 -31.75 -6.21
C ASP A 549 -6.54 -32.09 -4.93
N PHE A 550 -6.95 -33.36 -4.77
CA PHE A 550 -7.62 -33.89 -3.60
C PHE A 550 -6.81 -33.69 -2.32
N PHE A 551 -5.50 -33.97 -2.33
CA PHE A 551 -4.67 -33.73 -1.15
C PHE A 551 -4.40 -32.25 -0.90
N ARG A 552 -4.44 -31.39 -1.94
CA ARG A 552 -4.21 -29.95 -1.79
C ARG A 552 -5.44 -29.19 -1.32
N ASN A 553 -6.60 -29.44 -1.94
CA ASN A 553 -7.82 -28.64 -1.77
C ASN A 553 -8.99 -29.44 -1.20
N GLY A 554 -8.97 -30.76 -1.36
CA GLY A 554 -10.06 -31.64 -0.93
C GLY A 554 -11.30 -31.59 -1.83
N ILE A 555 -12.25 -32.46 -1.54
CA ILE A 555 -13.58 -32.51 -2.17
C ILE A 555 -14.63 -32.57 -1.07
N MET A 556 -15.75 -31.88 -1.29
CA MET A 556 -16.94 -32.04 -0.47
C MET A 556 -17.79 -33.17 -1.01
N LEU A 557 -18.19 -34.14 -0.19
CA LEU A 557 -19.17 -35.18 -0.53
C LEU A 557 -20.24 -35.20 0.54
N ASP A 558 -21.50 -35.00 0.14
CA ASP A 558 -22.68 -34.99 1.04
C ASP A 558 -22.50 -34.08 2.27
N GLY A 559 -21.83 -32.94 2.08
CA GLY A 559 -21.56 -31.95 3.13
C GLY A 559 -20.34 -32.25 4.01
N HIS A 560 -19.63 -33.36 3.79
CA HIS A 560 -18.37 -33.69 4.46
C HIS A 560 -17.15 -33.36 3.58
N GLN A 561 -16.12 -32.77 4.16
CA GLN A 561 -14.86 -32.51 3.45
C GLN A 561 -13.92 -33.71 3.57
N TYR A 562 -13.45 -34.19 2.43
CA TYR A 562 -12.43 -35.23 2.32
C TYR A 562 -11.17 -34.65 1.67
N GLY A 563 -9.99 -35.12 2.09
CA GLY A 563 -8.71 -34.63 1.57
C GLY A 563 -8.23 -33.35 2.25
N ALA A 564 -7.62 -32.44 1.49
CA ALA A 564 -7.00 -31.20 2.01
C ALA A 564 -5.95 -31.39 3.13
N THR A 565 -5.32 -32.58 3.18
CA THR A 565 -4.32 -32.94 4.20
C THR A 565 -2.93 -32.36 3.92
N GLY A 566 -2.72 -31.78 2.73
CA GLY A 566 -1.39 -31.52 2.18
C GLY A 566 -0.67 -32.79 1.76
N THR A 567 0.59 -32.65 1.35
CA THR A 567 1.43 -33.74 0.82
C THR A 567 2.59 -34.12 1.74
N GLN A 568 2.57 -33.68 3.00
CA GLN A 568 3.69 -33.85 3.95
C GLN A 568 3.49 -34.99 4.95
N ASP A 569 2.25 -35.46 5.13
CA ASP A 569 1.90 -36.55 6.05
C ASP A 569 1.30 -37.74 5.28
N PRO A 570 2.11 -38.77 4.96
CA PRO A 570 1.64 -39.96 4.25
C PRO A 570 0.54 -40.74 4.98
N ALA A 571 0.50 -40.69 6.31
CA ALA A 571 -0.52 -41.40 7.09
C ALA A 571 -1.87 -40.67 7.02
N ALA A 572 -1.86 -39.34 7.14
CA ALA A 572 -3.07 -38.53 6.94
C ALA A 572 -3.60 -38.64 5.51
N MET A 573 -2.72 -38.64 4.50
CA MET A 573 -3.11 -38.87 3.10
C MET A 573 -3.75 -40.26 2.91
N ALA A 574 -3.17 -41.29 3.52
CA ALA A 574 -3.71 -42.65 3.44
C ALA A 574 -5.10 -42.75 4.08
N GLN A 575 -5.28 -42.15 5.25
CA GLN A 575 -6.56 -42.13 5.94
C GLN A 575 -7.62 -41.35 5.14
N ALA A 576 -7.30 -40.13 4.68
CA ALA A 576 -8.25 -39.30 3.95
C ALA A 576 -8.74 -39.92 2.63
N LEU A 577 -7.84 -40.59 1.87
CA LEU A 577 -8.24 -41.27 0.64
C LEU A 577 -9.03 -42.56 0.92
N ARG A 578 -8.74 -43.27 2.02
CA ARG A 578 -9.54 -44.41 2.49
C ARG A 578 -10.95 -43.97 2.87
N ASP A 579 -11.06 -42.97 3.73
CA ASP A 579 -12.35 -42.42 4.16
C ASP A 579 -13.19 -41.92 2.97
N PHE A 580 -12.53 -41.30 1.99
CA PHE A 580 -13.20 -40.88 0.76
C PHE A 580 -13.70 -42.07 -0.06
N ALA A 581 -12.88 -43.11 -0.27
CA ALA A 581 -13.29 -44.28 -1.02
C ALA A 581 -14.42 -45.06 -0.32
N ASP A 582 -14.39 -45.14 1.01
CA ASP A 582 -15.40 -45.82 1.83
C ASP A 582 -16.74 -45.08 1.84
N ALA A 583 -16.77 -43.80 1.47
CA ALA A 583 -18.00 -43.05 1.26
C ALA A 583 -18.74 -43.44 -0.03
N PHE A 584 -18.13 -44.26 -0.89
CA PHE A 584 -18.75 -44.82 -2.10
C PHE A 584 -19.06 -46.31 -1.90
N PRO A 585 -20.01 -46.87 -2.67
CA PRO A 585 -20.30 -48.31 -2.68
C PRO A 585 -19.08 -49.20 -2.98
N SER A 586 -18.09 -48.68 -3.71
CA SER A 586 -16.82 -49.36 -3.94
C SER A 586 -15.71 -48.37 -4.28
N ILE A 587 -14.45 -48.79 -4.07
CA ILE A 587 -13.27 -48.02 -4.45
C ILE A 587 -13.18 -47.77 -5.96
N ASP A 588 -13.64 -48.73 -6.77
CA ASP A 588 -13.66 -48.56 -8.22
C ASP A 588 -14.67 -47.48 -8.63
N MET A 589 -15.82 -47.41 -7.95
CA MET A 589 -16.80 -46.34 -8.18
C MET A 589 -16.26 -44.97 -7.73
N ALA A 590 -15.62 -44.89 -6.57
CA ALA A 590 -14.97 -43.67 -6.11
C ALA A 590 -13.93 -43.18 -7.11
N ALA A 591 -13.10 -44.10 -7.61
CA ALA A 591 -12.08 -43.82 -8.61
C ALA A 591 -12.69 -43.37 -9.94
N ASP A 592 -13.70 -44.07 -10.44
CA ASP A 592 -14.39 -43.74 -11.69
C ASP A 592 -14.99 -42.33 -11.63
N ILE A 593 -15.79 -42.02 -10.60
CA ILE A 593 -16.47 -40.72 -10.45
C ILE A 593 -15.47 -39.57 -10.26
N SER A 594 -14.38 -39.79 -9.52
CA SER A 594 -13.42 -38.72 -9.20
C SER A 594 -12.43 -38.38 -10.31
N ARG A 595 -12.28 -39.23 -11.35
CA ARG A 595 -11.28 -39.02 -12.41
C ARG A 595 -11.35 -37.65 -13.09
N SER A 596 -12.55 -37.16 -13.39
CA SER A 596 -12.76 -35.87 -14.04
C SER A 596 -12.94 -34.70 -13.06
N LEU A 597 -12.82 -34.94 -11.75
CA LEU A 597 -13.14 -33.98 -10.68
C LEU A 597 -11.87 -33.40 -10.08
N HIS A 598 -11.14 -32.63 -10.88
CA HIS A 598 -9.91 -31.97 -10.46
C HIS A 598 -9.82 -30.56 -11.08
N GLN A 599 -8.83 -29.77 -10.65
CA GLN A 599 -8.55 -28.43 -11.18
C GLN A 599 -8.47 -28.31 -12.71
N GLY A 600 -8.31 -29.41 -13.46
CA GLY A 600 -8.36 -29.41 -14.93
C GLY A 600 -9.70 -28.97 -15.50
N VAL A 601 -10.79 -29.00 -14.70
CA VAL A 601 -12.10 -28.46 -15.10
C VAL A 601 -12.06 -26.94 -15.28
N VAL A 602 -11.21 -26.22 -14.54
CA VAL A 602 -11.11 -24.75 -14.65
C VAL A 602 -10.66 -24.33 -16.06
N PRO A 603 -9.55 -24.85 -16.63
CA PRO A 603 -9.21 -24.65 -18.04
C PRO A 603 -10.31 -25.05 -19.03
N MET A 604 -11.08 -26.11 -18.77
CA MET A 604 -12.19 -26.53 -19.64
C MET A 604 -13.28 -25.45 -19.70
N VAL A 605 -13.69 -24.93 -18.53
CA VAL A 605 -14.68 -23.85 -18.41
C VAL A 605 -14.18 -22.58 -19.10
N LEU A 606 -12.94 -22.18 -18.84
CA LEU A 606 -12.34 -20.98 -19.44
C LEU A 606 -12.22 -21.10 -20.97
N THR A 607 -11.88 -22.28 -21.48
CA THR A 607 -11.83 -22.56 -22.93
C THR A 607 -13.23 -22.49 -23.54
N GLY A 608 -14.23 -23.09 -22.87
CA GLY A 608 -15.63 -23.01 -23.28
C GLY A 608 -16.12 -21.57 -23.38
N LEU A 609 -15.92 -20.77 -22.32
CA LEU A 609 -16.25 -19.35 -22.28
C LEU A 609 -15.51 -18.54 -23.37
N SER A 610 -14.22 -18.80 -23.59
CA SER A 610 -13.42 -18.13 -24.62
C SER A 610 -13.85 -18.45 -26.05
N SER A 611 -14.52 -19.60 -26.25
CA SER A 611 -15.06 -20.01 -27.55
C SER A 611 -16.40 -19.35 -27.91
N GLN A 612 -17.07 -18.73 -26.93
CA GLN A 612 -18.37 -18.10 -27.11
C GLN A 612 -18.25 -16.60 -27.39
N PRO A 613 -18.83 -16.07 -28.48
CA PRO A 613 -18.78 -14.64 -28.77
C PRO A 613 -19.30 -13.74 -27.64
N GLY A 614 -20.32 -14.19 -26.89
CA GLY A 614 -20.90 -13.43 -25.78
C GLY A 614 -20.06 -13.38 -24.50
N ALA A 615 -19.10 -14.30 -24.32
CA ALA A 615 -18.26 -14.37 -23.13
C ALA A 615 -16.77 -14.11 -23.40
N GLN A 616 -16.31 -14.22 -24.65
CA GLN A 616 -14.89 -14.14 -25.01
C GLN A 616 -14.22 -12.86 -24.51
N GLY A 617 -14.84 -11.69 -24.72
CA GLY A 617 -14.28 -10.42 -24.28
C GLY A 617 -14.11 -10.32 -22.77
N MET A 618 -15.14 -10.69 -22.00
CA MET A 618 -15.09 -10.68 -20.53
C MET A 618 -14.10 -11.70 -19.98
N THR A 619 -14.09 -12.90 -20.57
CA THR A 619 -13.17 -13.98 -20.17
C THR A 619 -11.73 -13.56 -20.38
N MET A 620 -11.39 -13.01 -21.54
CA MET A 620 -10.04 -12.51 -21.81
C MET A 620 -9.68 -11.37 -20.86
N ALA A 621 -10.59 -10.44 -20.60
CA ALA A 621 -10.33 -9.32 -19.70
C ALA A 621 -10.06 -9.78 -18.25
N VAL A 622 -10.73 -10.83 -17.77
CA VAL A 622 -10.43 -11.45 -16.46
C VAL A 622 -9.07 -12.15 -16.48
N LEU A 623 -8.76 -12.90 -17.55
CA LEU A 623 -7.50 -13.65 -17.67
C LEU A 623 -6.27 -12.75 -17.86
N THR A 624 -6.43 -11.59 -18.49
CA THR A 624 -5.37 -10.59 -18.67
C THR A 624 -5.40 -9.50 -17.60
N GLY A 625 -6.24 -9.66 -16.56
CA GLY A 625 -6.32 -8.71 -15.45
C GLY A 625 -4.95 -8.54 -14.80
N GLN A 626 -4.49 -7.29 -14.65
CA GLN A 626 -3.23 -6.97 -14.00
C GLN A 626 -3.40 -6.60 -12.52
N GLY A 627 -4.64 -6.53 -12.03
CA GLY A 627 -4.94 -6.24 -10.64
C GLY A 627 -4.43 -7.31 -9.68
N THR A 628 -4.28 -6.95 -8.42
CA THR A 628 -3.90 -7.84 -7.33
C THR A 628 -5.05 -8.79 -7.05
N ARG A 629 -4.76 -10.08 -6.94
CA ARG A 629 -5.77 -11.11 -6.74
C ARG A 629 -6.39 -11.01 -5.34
N LEU A 630 -7.67 -10.67 -5.28
CA LEU A 630 -8.46 -10.55 -4.04
C LEU A 630 -9.10 -11.87 -3.63
N ALA A 631 -9.55 -12.65 -4.61
CA ALA A 631 -10.15 -13.96 -4.37
C ALA A 631 -9.81 -14.92 -5.51
N GLU A 632 -9.48 -16.15 -5.15
CA GLU A 632 -9.40 -17.28 -6.06
C GLU A 632 -9.90 -18.51 -5.33
N GLY A 633 -10.95 -19.13 -5.86
CA GLY A 633 -11.55 -20.31 -5.28
C GLY A 633 -12.00 -21.25 -6.38
N ASN A 634 -11.60 -22.51 -6.25
CA ASN A 634 -12.08 -23.59 -7.09
C ASN A 634 -12.60 -24.67 -6.14
N ARG A 635 -13.92 -24.85 -6.08
CA ARG A 635 -14.56 -25.82 -5.19
C ARG A 635 -15.29 -26.85 -6.00
N ILE A 636 -15.01 -28.12 -5.71
CA ILE A 636 -15.72 -29.26 -6.26
C ILE A 636 -16.51 -29.92 -5.13
N SER A 637 -17.82 -30.06 -5.33
CA SER A 637 -18.71 -30.71 -4.39
C SER A 637 -19.50 -31.82 -5.08
N LEU A 638 -19.73 -32.92 -4.38
CA LEU A 638 -20.50 -34.07 -4.79
C LEU A 638 -21.69 -34.24 -3.86
N ALA A 639 -22.84 -34.55 -4.44
CA ALA A 639 -24.04 -34.95 -3.69
C ALA A 639 -24.58 -36.26 -4.26
N THR A 640 -24.73 -37.25 -3.40
CA THR A 640 -25.29 -38.56 -3.76
C THR A 640 -26.80 -38.45 -3.98
N ARG A 641 -27.27 -38.97 -5.11
CA ARG A 641 -28.71 -39.01 -5.43
C ARG A 641 -29.32 -40.36 -5.04
N GLN A 642 -30.64 -40.36 -4.85
CA GLN A 642 -31.39 -41.55 -4.46
C GLN A 642 -31.30 -42.70 -5.49
N ASP A 643 -31.02 -42.39 -6.75
CA ASP A 643 -30.87 -43.37 -7.84
C ASP A 643 -29.43 -43.93 -7.96
N GLY A 644 -28.54 -43.57 -7.03
CA GLY A 644 -27.13 -43.96 -7.03
C GLY A 644 -26.25 -43.19 -8.01
N SER A 645 -26.77 -42.15 -8.66
CA SER A 645 -25.96 -41.17 -9.40
C SER A 645 -25.47 -40.03 -8.49
N TYR A 646 -24.60 -39.18 -9.02
CA TYR A 646 -23.99 -38.08 -8.27
C TYR A 646 -24.26 -36.74 -8.98
N THR A 647 -24.62 -35.70 -8.23
CA THR A 647 -24.50 -34.31 -8.71
C THR A 647 -23.11 -33.81 -8.37
N ALA A 648 -22.32 -33.45 -9.37
CA ALA A 648 -21.07 -32.72 -9.18
C ALA A 648 -21.31 -31.23 -9.42
N THR A 649 -21.02 -30.40 -8.42
CA THR A 649 -21.02 -28.94 -8.53
C THR A 649 -19.59 -28.43 -8.55
N VAL A 650 -19.25 -27.68 -9.60
CA VAL A 650 -17.96 -27.00 -9.76
C VAL A 650 -18.21 -25.50 -9.67
N ALA A 651 -17.69 -24.88 -8.61
CA ALA A 651 -17.74 -23.44 -8.41
C ALA A 651 -16.35 -22.84 -8.64
N ILE A 652 -16.28 -21.82 -9.50
CA ILE A 652 -15.06 -21.09 -9.86
C ILE A 652 -15.27 -19.62 -9.55
N ASN A 653 -14.35 -19.08 -8.76
CA ASN A 653 -14.38 -17.73 -8.25
C ASN A 653 -13.03 -17.08 -8.51
N MET A 654 -13.02 -15.97 -9.22
CA MET A 654 -11.82 -15.16 -9.42
C MET A 654 -12.17 -13.69 -9.24
N GLN A 655 -11.42 -12.98 -8.43
CA GLN A 655 -11.52 -11.54 -8.28
C GLN A 655 -10.12 -10.92 -8.25
N TYR A 656 -9.93 -9.93 -9.10
CA TYR A 656 -8.79 -9.03 -9.11
C TYR A 656 -9.25 -7.63 -8.68
N GLY A 657 -8.44 -6.99 -7.84
CA GLY A 657 -8.67 -5.63 -7.34
C GLY A 657 -8.22 -4.57 -8.33
N GLU A 658 -8.43 -3.32 -7.95
CA GLU A 658 -8.16 -2.16 -8.81
C GLU A 658 -6.70 -1.67 -8.77
N PHE A 659 -5.81 -2.39 -8.09
CA PHE A 659 -4.39 -2.07 -8.04
C PHE A 659 -3.55 -3.28 -8.42
N ASP A 660 -2.57 -3.10 -9.29
CA ASP A 660 -1.57 -4.14 -9.60
C ASP A 660 -0.59 -4.37 -8.43
N PRO A 661 0.31 -5.38 -8.53
CA PRO A 661 1.28 -5.65 -7.46
C PRO A 661 2.27 -4.51 -7.19
N GLU A 662 2.43 -3.55 -8.12
CA GLU A 662 3.25 -2.35 -7.96
C GLU A 662 2.46 -1.17 -7.37
N GLY A 663 1.15 -1.34 -7.15
CA GLY A 663 0.24 -0.32 -6.61
C GLY A 663 -0.30 0.64 -7.67
N LEU A 664 -0.17 0.32 -8.96
CA LEU A 664 -0.73 1.12 -10.06
C LEU A 664 -2.20 0.75 -10.32
N PRO A 665 -3.04 1.73 -10.72
CA PRO A 665 -4.44 1.44 -11.06
C PRO A 665 -4.58 0.41 -12.17
N ALA A 666 -5.43 -0.58 -11.94
CA ALA A 666 -5.79 -1.66 -12.85
C ALA A 666 -7.33 -1.76 -12.96
N PRO A 667 -7.85 -2.33 -14.06
CA PRO A 667 -9.25 -2.72 -14.09
C PRO A 667 -9.45 -3.87 -13.08
N GLY A 668 -10.23 -3.62 -12.02
CA GLY A 668 -10.67 -4.68 -11.10
C GLY A 668 -11.67 -5.58 -11.80
N MET A 669 -11.39 -6.87 -11.87
CA MET A 669 -12.08 -7.83 -12.74
C MET A 669 -12.49 -9.06 -11.94
N GLY A 670 -13.72 -9.51 -12.12
CA GLY A 670 -14.30 -10.62 -11.37
C GLY A 670 -15.07 -11.59 -12.25
N MET A 671 -15.09 -12.85 -11.84
CA MET A 671 -15.89 -13.91 -12.43
C MET A 671 -16.36 -14.88 -11.34
N CYS A 672 -17.64 -15.24 -11.40
CA CYS A 672 -18.24 -16.32 -10.64
C CYS A 672 -18.88 -17.29 -11.64
N VAL A 673 -18.53 -18.56 -11.58
CA VAL A 673 -19.11 -19.64 -12.39
C VAL A 673 -19.57 -20.74 -11.45
N GLU A 674 -20.76 -21.28 -11.70
CA GLU A 674 -21.21 -22.53 -11.09
C GLU A 674 -21.72 -23.46 -12.18
N LEU A 675 -21.19 -24.68 -12.20
CA LEU A 675 -21.64 -25.72 -13.11
C LEU A 675 -22.07 -26.93 -12.30
N GLN A 676 -23.24 -27.45 -12.61
CA GLN A 676 -23.73 -28.72 -12.10
C GLN A 676 -23.68 -29.77 -13.20
N MET A 677 -23.22 -30.96 -12.84
CA MET A 677 -23.10 -32.11 -13.72
C MET A 677 -23.74 -33.31 -13.06
N SER A 678 -24.50 -34.09 -13.81
CA SER A 678 -24.99 -35.40 -13.37
C SER A 678 -23.97 -36.45 -13.81
N MET A 679 -23.45 -37.21 -12.85
CA MET A 679 -22.44 -38.25 -13.07
C MET A 679 -22.99 -39.61 -12.68
N ARG A 680 -22.81 -40.59 -13.55
CA ARG A 680 -23.20 -41.99 -13.28
C ARG A 680 -22.08 -42.93 -13.70
N ALA A 681 -21.62 -43.75 -12.77
CA ALA A 681 -20.70 -44.84 -13.06
C ALA A 681 -21.47 -45.98 -13.76
N GLY A 682 -20.93 -46.47 -14.87
CA GLY A 682 -21.33 -47.69 -15.56
C GLY A 682 -20.19 -48.70 -15.58
N GLU A 683 -20.34 -49.81 -16.32
CA GLU A 683 -19.27 -50.80 -16.48
C GLU A 683 -18.08 -50.21 -17.24
N GLY A 684 -17.09 -49.69 -16.50
CA GLY A 684 -15.81 -49.18 -17.02
C GLY A 684 -15.85 -47.78 -17.63
N ASN A 685 -16.98 -47.05 -17.55
CA ASN A 685 -17.12 -45.68 -18.05
C ASN A 685 -18.00 -44.84 -17.12
N VAL A 686 -17.71 -43.53 -17.03
CA VAL A 686 -18.59 -42.55 -16.38
C VAL A 686 -19.34 -41.77 -17.44
N THR A 687 -20.67 -41.70 -17.29
CA THR A 687 -21.50 -40.80 -18.11
C THR A 687 -21.61 -39.47 -17.37
N VAL A 688 -21.22 -38.38 -18.02
CA VAL A 688 -21.37 -37.01 -17.51
C VAL A 688 -22.42 -36.29 -18.36
N GLN A 689 -23.47 -35.77 -17.72
CA GLN A 689 -24.50 -34.98 -18.37
C GLN A 689 -24.52 -33.57 -17.78
N PRO A 690 -24.64 -32.52 -18.62
CA PRO A 690 -24.75 -31.16 -18.12
C PRO A 690 -26.07 -30.97 -17.34
N GLY A 691 -25.97 -30.33 -16.19
CA GLY A 691 -27.10 -29.80 -15.43
C GLY A 691 -27.14 -28.27 -15.56
N ASP A 692 -27.53 -27.60 -14.47
CA ASP A 692 -27.56 -26.15 -14.41
C ASP A 692 -26.14 -25.56 -14.54
N CYS A 693 -26.00 -24.56 -15.39
CA CYS A 693 -24.75 -23.85 -15.60
C CYS A 693 -25.03 -22.36 -15.55
N ASP A 694 -24.17 -21.64 -14.85
CA ASP A 694 -24.29 -20.20 -14.76
C ASP A 694 -22.95 -19.49 -14.62
N VAL A 695 -22.90 -18.26 -15.12
CA VAL A 695 -21.70 -17.42 -15.11
C VAL A 695 -22.08 -15.95 -15.00
N VAL A 696 -21.36 -15.23 -14.16
CA VAL A 696 -21.44 -13.77 -14.07
C VAL A 696 -20.05 -13.19 -13.98
N PHE A 697 -19.84 -12.11 -14.73
CA PHE A 697 -18.65 -11.30 -14.71
C PHE A 697 -18.93 -9.96 -14.02
N SER A 698 -17.93 -9.39 -13.36
CA SER A 698 -18.01 -8.04 -12.83
C SER A 698 -16.76 -7.26 -13.17
N GLN A 699 -16.94 -5.96 -13.41
CA GLN A 699 -15.85 -5.01 -13.30
C GLN A 699 -16.10 -4.14 -12.07
N ASN A 700 -15.12 -4.04 -11.18
CA ASN A 700 -15.20 -3.11 -10.05
C ASN A 700 -15.35 -1.70 -10.63
N GLN A 701 -16.34 -0.95 -10.15
CA GLN A 701 -16.49 0.45 -10.57
C GLN A 701 -15.40 1.26 -9.88
N TRP A 702 -14.56 1.93 -10.67
CA TRP A 702 -13.73 3.03 -10.16
C TRP A 702 -14.64 4.04 -9.49
N GLY A 703 -14.61 4.07 -8.15
CA GLY A 703 -15.66 4.68 -7.35
C GLY A 703 -15.16 5.27 -6.04
N ARG A 704 -14.33 6.31 -6.14
CA ARG A 704 -14.57 7.56 -5.41
C ARG A 704 -14.56 8.71 -6.40
#